data_AF-W0RRV5-F1
#
_entry.id   AF-W0RRV5-F1
#
_cell.length_a   1.000
_cell.length_b   1.000
_cell.length_c   1.000
_cell.angle_alpha   90.00
_cell.angle_beta   90.00
_cell.angle_gamma   90.00
#
_symmetry.space_group_name_H-M   'P 1'
#
loop_
_entity.id
_entity.type
_entity.pdbx_description
1 polymer ?
#
loop_
_entity_poly.entity_id
_entity_poly.type
_entity_poly.pdbx_seq_one_letter_code
_entity_poly.pdbx_strand_id
1 'polypeptide(L)'
;MPDTPAPDREEILAQLDRVLASAGFRRADRSSALLRFVVERALDGDDERLKEYTLGAEALGRGVAFDPRTDPIVRAEASRLRERLARYYAADGADDPVVIALPKGSYVPRFAPRGDAMTTTTAGRRVGPPDRVVWGVAGAALALSIVAAVAWTRATRVRDMDGTPLRLEVELRSDGVLGSEVGPDVAVARDGTRLVFVARDSAGLAHLYTRRLDESAVARLAGTDGARVPFLSPDGRWVGFFADGALKKTPTDGGSPVVLCEATDVLGAAWGDDGTIVAALNPTGGLWRVPEAGGAPRVLVDLSAEHAQPVWPQILPGGAVLYTRHTRIDTDRADVEVYDPRTGTRRRVVRGGTYARWLPNGYLAYVNQGTLYAASFDVARLAVTGTAVPVLDDVAYSRAFGYAQLDVSPAGGGTLVYRRSAASGRFVVAWIDRAGRVSPLLDRPGRYAWPALSRDGRRLAVTSMDAGQGAILVHDAASGETRRLTGAAAEHGGLLWWSDATLLVGGRGGIASLRVDRAEAPRVLLPVSDVAVPWSVAPGGRLLAYYALHPGTGFDLWTAPLGGDSARAALGTPTSLLRTSAFEVYPAISPDGRWLAYGSNESGAWEIHVRRMGGGASVRVSPTGGRVPRWSPNGRELLYQTEDQRVFVTTFHVRGATFTVDPPRPWGGSGAPPLGDTGVLPGFDVAPDGERIAALLPAAAPAERQSPDHVTMVLNFLGAVRRRVDGARR
;
A
#
# COMPACT_ATOMS: atom_id res chain seq x y z
N MET A 1 43.58 -27.40 -42.88
CA MET A 1 42.42 -28.22 -42.48
C MET A 1 41.47 -28.24 -43.67
N PRO A 2 40.83 -29.36 -43.99
CA PRO A 2 39.95 -29.43 -45.15
C PRO A 2 38.72 -28.54 -44.91
N ASP A 3 38.37 -27.69 -45.88
CA ASP A 3 37.11 -26.95 -45.93
C ASP A 3 35.98 -27.97 -45.79
N THR A 4 35.25 -27.92 -44.66
CA THR A 4 34.06 -28.77 -44.52
C THR A 4 33.01 -28.19 -45.47
N PRO A 5 32.44 -28.96 -46.40
CA PRO A 5 31.47 -28.44 -47.34
C PRO A 5 30.29 -27.81 -46.58
N ALA A 6 29.73 -26.72 -47.13
CA ALA A 6 28.52 -26.12 -46.59
C ALA A 6 27.40 -27.18 -46.53
N PRO A 7 26.59 -27.20 -45.46
CA PRO A 7 25.59 -28.24 -45.26
C PRO A 7 24.58 -28.23 -46.40
N ASP A 8 24.21 -29.41 -46.89
CA ASP A 8 23.26 -29.55 -47.97
C ASP A 8 21.80 -29.31 -47.51
N ARG A 9 20.86 -29.26 -48.47
CA ARG A 9 19.44 -29.00 -48.19
C ARG A 9 18.83 -30.03 -47.24
N GLU A 10 19.24 -31.30 -47.34
CA GLU A 10 18.70 -32.38 -46.53
C GLU A 10 19.22 -32.29 -45.09
N GLU A 11 20.50 -31.97 -44.92
CA GLU A 11 21.13 -31.74 -43.61
C GLU A 11 20.52 -30.54 -42.87
N ILE A 12 20.19 -29.46 -43.59
CA ILE A 12 19.55 -28.27 -43.01
C ILE A 12 18.11 -28.57 -42.56
N LEU A 13 17.33 -29.30 -43.36
CA LEU A 13 15.96 -29.67 -42.99
C LEU A 13 15.93 -30.66 -41.83
N ALA A 14 16.83 -31.66 -41.82
CA ALA A 14 16.97 -32.57 -40.68
C ALA A 14 17.35 -31.82 -39.40
N GLN A 15 18.21 -30.80 -39.51
CA GLN A 15 18.54 -29.94 -38.38
C GLN A 15 17.35 -29.09 -37.92
N LEU A 16 16.58 -28.52 -38.84
CA LEU A 16 15.36 -27.78 -38.52
C LEU A 16 14.38 -28.65 -37.73
N ASP A 17 14.15 -29.89 -38.16
CA ASP A 17 13.23 -30.81 -37.49
C ASP A 17 13.71 -31.18 -36.08
N ARG A 18 15.02 -31.39 -35.88
CA ARG A 18 15.62 -31.57 -34.53
C ARG A 18 15.36 -30.37 -33.63
N VAL A 19 15.61 -29.16 -34.12
CA VAL A 19 15.39 -27.92 -33.38
C VAL A 19 13.91 -27.79 -32.99
N LEU A 20 12.99 -28.01 -33.94
CA LEU A 20 11.55 -27.88 -33.72
C LEU A 20 10.99 -28.96 -32.77
N ALA A 21 11.56 -30.16 -32.76
CA ALA A 21 11.18 -31.25 -31.85
C ALA A 21 11.70 -31.08 -30.41
N SER A 22 12.59 -30.12 -30.15
CA SER A 22 13.18 -29.88 -28.84
C SER A 22 12.17 -29.39 -27.79
N ALA A 23 12.46 -29.60 -26.51
CA ALA A 23 11.62 -29.10 -25.41
C ALA A 23 11.47 -27.56 -25.45
N GLY A 24 12.50 -26.87 -25.93
CA GLY A 24 12.49 -25.43 -26.16
C GLY A 24 11.52 -24.98 -27.25
N PHE A 25 11.33 -25.72 -28.34
CA PHE A 25 10.52 -25.26 -29.49
C PHE A 25 9.13 -25.89 -29.60
N ARG A 26 8.91 -27.10 -29.03
CA ARG A 26 7.59 -27.77 -29.08
C ARG A 26 6.43 -27.00 -28.45
N ARG A 27 6.70 -26.07 -27.53
CA ARG A 27 5.68 -25.23 -26.86
C ARG A 27 5.68 -23.78 -27.36
N ALA A 28 6.40 -23.49 -28.45
CA ALA A 28 6.64 -22.13 -28.93
C ALA A 28 6.13 -21.93 -30.37
N ASP A 29 4.82 -22.10 -30.58
CA ASP A 29 4.17 -22.17 -31.89
C ASP A 29 4.59 -21.06 -32.86
N ARG A 30 4.63 -19.79 -32.39
CA ARG A 30 5.02 -18.64 -33.23
C ARG A 30 6.49 -18.62 -33.60
N SER A 31 7.38 -18.94 -32.66
CA SER A 31 8.83 -19.01 -32.95
C SER A 31 9.16 -20.20 -33.84
N SER A 32 8.42 -21.32 -33.69
CA SER A 32 8.52 -22.50 -34.53
C SER A 32 8.02 -22.25 -35.95
N ALA A 33 6.87 -21.58 -36.09
CA ALA A 33 6.32 -21.17 -37.39
C ALA A 33 7.27 -20.19 -38.11
N LEU A 34 7.80 -19.19 -37.38
CA LEU A 34 8.74 -18.22 -37.94
C LEU A 34 10.05 -18.90 -38.37
N LEU A 35 10.63 -19.78 -37.54
CA LEU A 35 11.86 -20.50 -37.85
C LEU A 35 11.70 -21.39 -39.09
N ARG A 36 10.60 -22.16 -39.14
CA ARG A 36 10.28 -23.00 -40.30
C ARG A 36 10.17 -22.16 -41.57
N PHE A 37 9.40 -21.08 -41.51
CA PHE A 37 9.19 -20.19 -42.64
C PHE A 37 10.48 -19.57 -43.18
N VAL A 38 11.35 -19.04 -42.32
CA VAL A 38 12.60 -18.40 -42.78
C VAL A 38 13.61 -19.40 -43.34
N VAL A 39 13.66 -20.63 -42.80
CA VAL A 39 14.57 -21.67 -43.29
C VAL A 39 14.10 -22.23 -44.63
N GLU A 40 12.81 -22.56 -44.76
CA GLU A 40 12.24 -23.07 -46.02
C GLU A 40 12.40 -22.05 -47.16
N ARG A 41 12.09 -20.77 -46.92
CA ARG A 41 12.24 -19.72 -47.93
C ARG A 41 13.69 -19.43 -48.32
N ALA A 42 14.63 -19.52 -47.37
CA ALA A 42 16.05 -19.37 -47.68
C ALA A 42 16.57 -20.55 -48.51
N LEU A 43 16.09 -21.77 -48.26
CA LEU A 43 16.44 -22.96 -49.06
C LEU A 43 15.85 -22.93 -50.47
N ASP A 44 14.74 -22.22 -50.67
CA ASP A 44 14.12 -22.01 -51.97
C ASP A 44 14.73 -20.82 -52.74
N GLY A 45 15.72 -20.12 -52.16
CA GLY A 45 16.43 -18.99 -52.78
C GLY A 45 15.66 -17.66 -52.75
N ASP A 46 14.64 -17.53 -51.89
CA ASP A 46 13.73 -16.38 -51.83
C ASP A 46 14.13 -15.36 -50.73
N ASP A 47 15.43 -15.08 -50.60
CA ASP A 47 15.99 -14.20 -49.56
C ASP A 47 15.41 -12.78 -49.61
N GLU A 48 15.09 -12.27 -50.80
CA GLU A 48 14.57 -10.91 -51.00
C GLU A 48 13.17 -10.70 -50.41
N ARG A 49 12.42 -11.78 -50.17
CA ARG A 49 11.09 -11.76 -49.56
C ARG A 49 11.10 -11.93 -48.05
N LEU A 50 12.24 -12.22 -47.43
CA LEU A 50 12.43 -12.26 -45.97
C LEU A 50 12.48 -10.84 -45.36
N LYS A 51 11.42 -10.07 -45.59
CA LYS A 51 11.20 -8.71 -45.08
C LYS A 51 10.14 -8.73 -43.98
N GLU A 52 10.14 -7.69 -43.14
CA GLU A 52 9.23 -7.61 -41.99
C GLU A 52 7.76 -7.81 -42.38
N TYR A 53 7.32 -7.14 -43.46
CA TYR A 53 5.94 -7.27 -43.94
C TYR A 53 5.55 -8.72 -44.24
N THR A 54 6.33 -9.43 -45.05
CA THR A 54 6.06 -10.83 -45.44
C THR A 54 6.02 -11.76 -44.23
N LEU A 55 6.95 -11.59 -43.28
CA LEU A 55 7.04 -12.41 -42.08
C LEU A 55 5.82 -12.19 -41.18
N GLY A 56 5.34 -10.95 -41.04
CA GLY A 56 4.14 -10.65 -40.28
C GLY A 56 2.87 -11.18 -40.94
N ALA A 57 2.75 -10.96 -42.25
CA ALA A 57 1.57 -11.33 -43.03
C ALA A 57 1.43 -12.86 -43.19
N GLU A 58 2.51 -13.57 -43.56
CA GLU A 58 2.48 -14.99 -43.94
C GLU A 58 2.92 -15.94 -42.81
N ALA A 59 3.98 -15.60 -42.05
CA ALA A 59 4.53 -16.51 -41.04
C ALA A 59 3.87 -16.35 -39.65
N LEU A 60 3.41 -15.15 -39.31
CA LEU A 60 2.83 -14.82 -37.99
C LEU A 60 1.32 -14.58 -38.03
N GLY A 61 0.67 -14.86 -39.17
CA GLY A 61 -0.80 -14.89 -39.30
C GLY A 61 -1.49 -13.53 -39.18
N ARG A 62 -0.81 -12.42 -39.51
CA ARG A 62 -1.42 -11.07 -39.46
C ARG A 62 -2.13 -10.65 -40.75
N GLY A 63 -1.93 -11.40 -41.85
CA GLY A 63 -2.59 -11.13 -43.12
C GLY A 63 -2.20 -9.79 -43.76
N VAL A 64 -2.95 -9.37 -44.79
CA VAL A 64 -2.62 -8.22 -45.65
C VAL A 64 -2.71 -6.85 -44.98
N ALA A 65 -3.29 -6.77 -43.77
CA ALA A 65 -3.44 -5.51 -43.01
C ALA A 65 -2.24 -5.21 -42.10
N PHE A 66 -1.18 -6.01 -42.15
CA PHE A 66 -0.02 -5.88 -41.28
C PHE A 66 0.88 -4.69 -41.69
N ASP A 67 1.13 -3.76 -40.75
CA ASP A 67 2.11 -2.67 -40.91
C ASP A 67 3.29 -2.83 -39.92
N PRO A 68 4.52 -3.10 -40.41
CA PRO A 68 5.73 -3.22 -39.58
C PRO A 68 6.10 -1.96 -38.76
N ARG A 69 5.62 -0.78 -39.18
CA ARG A 69 5.90 0.49 -38.49
C ARG A 69 5.12 0.60 -37.18
N THR A 70 3.91 0.04 -37.13
CA THR A 70 3.01 0.14 -35.99
C THR A 70 2.91 -1.15 -35.17
N ASP A 71 3.12 -2.32 -35.79
CA ASP A 71 3.10 -3.61 -35.10
C ASP A 71 4.52 -4.23 -35.05
N PRO A 72 5.18 -4.25 -33.86
CA PRO A 72 6.54 -4.74 -33.72
C PRO A 72 6.64 -6.27 -33.63
N ILE A 73 5.57 -7.04 -33.86
CA ILE A 73 5.53 -8.50 -33.63
C ILE A 73 6.68 -9.26 -34.31
N VAL A 74 7.05 -8.90 -35.55
CA VAL A 74 8.14 -9.55 -36.28
C VAL A 74 9.49 -9.31 -35.62
N ARG A 75 9.76 -8.07 -35.19
CA ARG A 75 11.01 -7.70 -34.50
C ARG A 75 11.11 -8.38 -33.13
N ALA A 76 9.99 -8.45 -32.42
CA ALA A 76 9.89 -9.12 -31.13
C ALA A 76 10.10 -10.64 -31.25
N GLU A 77 9.39 -11.31 -32.17
CA GLU A 77 9.50 -12.76 -32.37
C GLU A 77 10.85 -13.17 -32.97
N ALA A 78 11.44 -12.37 -33.85
CA ALA A 78 12.81 -12.63 -34.33
C ALA A 78 13.85 -12.50 -33.21
N SER A 79 13.65 -11.61 -32.24
CA SER A 79 14.54 -11.49 -31.07
C SER A 79 14.40 -12.72 -30.16
N ARG A 80 13.17 -13.16 -29.88
CA ARG A 80 12.89 -14.39 -29.11
C ARG A 80 13.42 -15.64 -29.80
N LEU A 81 13.28 -15.72 -31.12
CA LEU A 81 13.81 -16.82 -31.93
C LEU A 81 15.33 -16.91 -31.82
N ARG A 82 16.05 -15.78 -31.93
CA ARG A 82 17.51 -15.74 -31.74
C ARG A 82 17.94 -16.24 -30.37
N GLU A 83 17.29 -15.77 -29.30
CA GLU A 83 17.59 -16.22 -27.94
C GLU A 83 17.28 -17.70 -27.71
N ARG A 84 16.25 -18.22 -28.38
CA ARG A 84 15.86 -19.63 -28.24
C ARG A 84 16.79 -20.55 -29.04
N LEU A 85 17.21 -20.16 -30.24
CA LEU A 85 18.27 -20.84 -30.99
C LEU A 85 19.60 -20.84 -30.23
N ALA A 86 19.98 -19.70 -29.63
CA ALA A 86 21.19 -19.62 -28.82
C ALA A 86 21.16 -20.56 -27.61
N ARG A 87 20.01 -20.66 -26.91
CA ARG A 87 19.83 -21.60 -25.80
C ARG A 87 19.81 -23.06 -26.25
N TYR A 88 19.17 -23.36 -27.38
CA TYR A 88 19.14 -24.71 -27.94
C TYR A 88 20.56 -25.21 -28.24
N TYR A 89 21.35 -24.44 -28.99
CA TYR A 89 22.72 -24.84 -29.36
C TYR A 89 23.73 -24.78 -28.21
N ALA A 90 23.38 -24.14 -27.09
CA ALA A 90 24.15 -24.17 -25.85
C ALA A 90 23.80 -25.35 -24.92
N ALA A 91 22.71 -26.08 -25.20
CA ALA A 91 22.23 -27.19 -24.38
C ALA A 91 21.85 -28.41 -25.25
N ASP A 92 20.57 -28.61 -25.54
CA ASP A 92 20.04 -29.81 -26.22
C ASP A 92 20.69 -30.10 -27.58
N GLY A 93 21.07 -29.05 -28.32
CA GLY A 93 21.75 -29.13 -29.62
C GLY A 93 23.26 -28.88 -29.53
N ALA A 94 23.88 -29.09 -28.36
CA ALA A 94 25.32 -28.84 -28.14
C ALA A 94 26.25 -29.73 -28.98
N ASP A 95 25.75 -30.81 -29.58
CA ASP A 95 26.55 -31.69 -30.45
C ASP A 95 25.96 -31.82 -31.86
N ASP A 96 24.97 -30.98 -32.20
CA ASP A 96 24.32 -31.03 -33.51
C ASP A 96 25.27 -30.60 -34.65
N PRO A 97 25.28 -31.31 -35.79
CA PRO A 97 26.26 -31.12 -36.87
C PRO A 97 26.08 -29.81 -37.64
N VAL A 98 24.87 -29.24 -37.65
CA VAL A 98 24.54 -27.99 -38.38
C VAL A 98 24.02 -26.94 -37.41
N VAL A 99 24.54 -25.72 -37.54
CA VAL A 99 24.08 -24.55 -36.78
C VAL A 99 23.23 -23.65 -37.67
N ILE A 100 21.96 -23.50 -37.31
CA ILE A 100 21.03 -22.53 -37.89
C ILE A 100 21.14 -21.23 -37.09
N ALA A 101 21.75 -20.21 -37.69
CA ALA A 101 21.93 -18.91 -37.07
C ALA A 101 21.04 -17.86 -37.74
N LEU A 102 20.38 -17.01 -36.94
CA LEU A 102 19.62 -15.86 -37.44
C LEU A 102 20.34 -14.55 -37.06
N PRO A 103 21.11 -13.92 -37.95
CA PRO A 103 21.91 -12.74 -37.61
C PRO A 103 21.08 -11.57 -37.09
N LYS A 104 21.67 -10.72 -36.23
CA LYS A 104 21.02 -9.48 -35.79
C LYS A 104 20.87 -8.53 -36.98
N GLY A 105 19.68 -7.95 -37.15
CA GLY A 105 19.36 -7.04 -38.25
C GLY A 105 19.05 -7.71 -39.58
N SER A 106 19.07 -9.04 -39.66
CA SER A 106 18.63 -9.81 -40.84
C SER A 106 17.57 -10.84 -40.45
N TYR A 107 16.68 -11.15 -41.39
CA TYR A 107 15.73 -12.26 -41.29
C TYR A 107 16.15 -13.47 -42.15
N VAL A 108 17.25 -13.35 -42.91
CA VAL A 108 17.84 -14.44 -43.68
C VAL A 108 18.69 -15.32 -42.76
N PRO A 109 18.34 -16.60 -42.55
CA PRO A 109 19.13 -17.52 -41.74
C PRO A 109 20.45 -17.88 -42.44
N ARG A 110 21.45 -18.25 -41.65
CA ARG A 110 22.73 -18.79 -42.12
C ARG A 110 22.92 -20.19 -41.58
N PHE A 111 23.49 -21.05 -42.42
CA PHE A 111 23.74 -22.46 -42.11
C PHE A 111 25.25 -22.69 -42.14
N ALA A 112 25.78 -23.29 -41.08
CA ALA A 112 27.21 -23.61 -41.00
C ALA A 112 27.41 -24.99 -40.36
N PRO A 113 28.41 -25.76 -40.82
CA PRO A 113 28.82 -26.97 -40.12
C PRO A 113 29.45 -26.60 -38.77
N ARG A 114 29.32 -27.48 -37.77
CA ARG A 114 29.85 -27.24 -36.42
C ARG A 114 31.38 -27.30 -36.43
N GLY A 115 31.98 -26.14 -36.70
CA GLY A 115 33.43 -25.90 -36.80
C GLY A 115 33.75 -24.48 -37.26
N ASP A 116 32.91 -23.89 -38.12
CA ASP A 116 33.15 -22.55 -38.72
C ASP A 116 32.39 -21.39 -38.05
N ALA A 117 31.36 -21.68 -37.25
CA ALA A 117 30.46 -20.66 -36.69
C ALA A 117 31.07 -19.78 -35.57
N MET A 118 32.35 -19.98 -35.20
CA MET A 118 33.04 -19.21 -34.16
C MET A 118 34.05 -18.17 -34.68
N THR A 119 34.24 -18.04 -35.99
CA THR A 119 35.19 -17.09 -36.57
C THR A 119 34.53 -16.18 -37.58
N THR A 120 33.89 -15.10 -37.12
CA THR A 120 33.69 -13.92 -37.97
C THR A 120 33.69 -12.62 -37.15
N THR A 121 34.88 -12.19 -36.75
CA THR A 121 35.20 -10.76 -36.59
C THR A 121 36.29 -10.43 -37.61
N THR A 122 35.88 -9.72 -38.67
CA THR A 122 36.67 -8.80 -39.51
C THR A 122 37.95 -9.32 -40.18
N ALA A 123 37.81 -9.79 -41.43
CA ALA A 123 38.93 -9.94 -42.36
C ALA A 123 39.34 -8.56 -42.91
N GLY A 124 40.53 -8.08 -42.52
CA GLY A 124 41.21 -6.96 -43.14
C GLY A 124 41.86 -7.35 -44.46
N ARG A 125 41.68 -6.51 -45.48
CA ARG A 125 42.38 -6.58 -46.77
C ARG A 125 43.86 -6.22 -46.59
N ARG A 126 44.77 -7.07 -47.07
CA ARG A 126 46.23 -6.87 -47.05
C ARG A 126 46.65 -5.61 -47.84
N VAL A 127 47.42 -4.72 -47.20
CA VAL A 127 48.31 -3.73 -47.83
C VAL A 127 49.63 -3.77 -47.07
N GLY A 128 50.75 -3.69 -47.79
CA GLY A 128 52.13 -3.79 -47.27
C GLY A 128 52.51 -2.73 -46.22
N PRO A 129 53.70 -2.84 -45.58
CA PRO A 129 53.98 -2.20 -44.30
C PRO A 129 54.22 -0.69 -44.43
N PRO A 130 53.71 0.11 -43.49
CA PRO A 130 54.58 1.15 -42.90
C PRO A 130 54.35 1.48 -41.41
N ASP A 131 55.45 1.93 -40.79
CA ASP A 131 55.72 2.78 -39.62
C ASP A 131 54.82 2.87 -38.36
N ARG A 132 55.52 2.77 -37.21
CA ARG A 132 55.05 2.67 -35.81
C ARG A 132 54.35 3.91 -35.24
N VAL A 133 54.18 5.00 -35.99
CA VAL A 133 53.62 6.26 -35.47
C VAL A 133 52.08 6.30 -35.53
N VAL A 134 51.46 5.49 -36.40
CA VAL A 134 49.99 5.52 -36.64
C VAL A 134 49.17 4.84 -35.52
N TRP A 135 49.77 3.91 -34.77
CA TRP A 135 49.08 3.18 -33.69
C TRP A 135 48.76 4.03 -32.45
N GLY A 136 49.48 5.14 -32.23
CA GLY A 136 49.20 6.06 -31.13
C GLY A 136 47.89 6.85 -31.30
N VAL A 137 47.54 7.19 -32.55
CA VAL A 137 46.34 7.99 -32.86
C VAL A 137 45.08 7.13 -32.95
N ALA A 138 45.21 5.89 -33.45
CA ALA A 138 44.10 4.95 -33.54
C ALA A 138 43.59 4.45 -32.17
N GLY A 139 44.51 4.25 -31.21
CA GLY A 139 44.15 3.91 -29.83
C GLY A 139 43.37 5.02 -29.12
N ALA A 140 43.72 6.28 -29.37
CA ALA A 140 43.01 7.43 -28.83
C ALA A 140 41.59 7.58 -29.41
N ALA A 141 41.42 7.35 -30.73
CA ALA A 141 40.12 7.40 -31.39
C ALA A 141 39.18 6.27 -30.95
N LEU A 142 39.70 5.06 -30.70
CA LEU A 142 38.92 3.94 -30.18
C LEU A 142 38.48 4.18 -28.73
N ALA A 143 39.36 4.75 -27.90
CA ALA A 143 39.00 5.15 -26.55
C ALA A 143 37.92 6.26 -26.54
N LEU A 144 38.04 7.25 -27.43
CA LEU A 144 37.05 8.33 -27.58
C LEU A 144 35.69 7.84 -28.07
N SER A 145 35.66 6.88 -29.00
CA SER A 145 34.41 6.30 -29.52
C SER A 145 33.74 5.36 -28.51
N ILE A 146 34.49 4.62 -27.68
CA ILE A 146 33.94 3.88 -26.54
C ILE A 146 33.38 4.84 -25.49
N VAL A 147 34.09 5.93 -25.17
CA VAL A 147 33.59 6.97 -24.26
C VAL A 147 32.35 7.64 -24.82
N ALA A 148 32.30 7.92 -26.13
CA ALA A 148 31.13 8.49 -26.81
C ALA A 148 29.95 7.52 -26.85
N ALA A 149 30.17 6.21 -27.04
CA ALA A 149 29.13 5.19 -27.01
C ALA A 149 28.59 4.96 -25.59
N VAL A 150 29.45 4.99 -24.57
CA VAL A 150 29.05 4.96 -23.16
C VAL A 150 28.32 6.25 -22.76
N ALA A 151 28.78 7.41 -23.25
CA ALA A 151 28.12 8.69 -23.04
C ALA A 151 26.77 8.76 -23.76
N TRP A 152 26.66 8.24 -24.98
CA TRP A 152 25.40 8.16 -25.73
C TRP A 152 24.43 7.21 -25.04
N THR A 153 24.84 6.00 -24.67
CA THR A 153 23.96 5.04 -23.97
C THR A 153 23.53 5.54 -22.58
N ARG A 154 24.38 6.29 -21.87
CA ARG A 154 23.98 7.02 -20.67
C ARG A 154 23.03 8.18 -20.99
N ALA A 155 23.28 8.95 -22.05
CA ALA A 155 22.43 10.07 -22.46
C ALA A 155 21.05 9.61 -22.96
N THR A 156 20.94 8.46 -23.61
CA THR A 156 19.64 7.92 -24.06
C THR A 156 18.88 7.21 -22.94
N ARG A 157 19.55 6.60 -21.96
CA ARG A 157 18.87 6.13 -20.72
C ARG A 157 18.44 7.29 -19.81
N VAL A 158 19.08 8.44 -19.90
CA VAL A 158 18.71 9.66 -19.16
C VAL A 158 17.57 10.43 -19.84
N ARG A 159 17.37 10.28 -21.16
CA ARG A 159 16.38 11.06 -21.92
C ARG A 159 14.90 10.77 -21.58
N ASP A 160 14.55 9.58 -21.10
CA ASP A 160 13.17 9.26 -20.69
C ASP A 160 12.79 9.79 -19.30
N MET A 161 13.73 10.42 -18.58
CA MET A 161 13.54 10.88 -17.20
C MET A 161 13.29 12.39 -17.08
N ASP A 162 13.29 13.15 -18.18
CA ASP A 162 13.20 14.62 -18.15
C ASP A 162 11.86 15.21 -18.59
N GLY A 163 10.83 14.37 -18.74
CA GLY A 163 9.47 14.85 -18.96
C GLY A 163 9.02 15.82 -17.86
N THR A 164 8.25 16.84 -18.27
CA THR A 164 7.46 17.66 -17.34
C THR A 164 6.49 16.72 -16.62
N PRO A 165 6.35 16.81 -15.28
CA PRO A 165 5.43 15.95 -14.57
C PRO A 165 4.01 16.30 -15.00
N LEU A 166 3.28 15.31 -15.51
CA LEU A 166 1.88 15.48 -15.87
C LEU A 166 1.04 14.91 -14.74
N ARG A 167 0.23 15.75 -14.12
CA ARG A 167 -0.73 15.35 -13.08
C ARG A 167 -2.10 15.17 -13.71
N LEU A 168 -2.69 14.01 -13.46
CA LEU A 168 -4.01 13.60 -13.96
C LEU A 168 -4.86 13.15 -12.77
N GLU A 169 -6.13 13.53 -12.77
CA GLU A 169 -7.12 12.94 -11.86
C GLU A 169 -7.82 11.81 -12.60
N VAL A 170 -7.78 10.61 -12.01
CA VAL A 170 -8.31 9.39 -12.62
C VAL A 170 -9.47 8.87 -11.78
N GLU A 171 -10.67 8.95 -12.32
CA GLU A 171 -11.88 8.34 -11.78
C GLU A 171 -11.82 6.83 -11.99
N LEU A 172 -11.83 6.03 -10.93
CA LEU A 172 -11.64 4.57 -10.99
C LEU A 172 -12.85 3.78 -11.50
N ARG A 173 -14.07 4.34 -11.45
CA ARG A 173 -15.32 3.76 -12.00
C ARG A 173 -15.67 2.35 -11.49
N SER A 174 -15.45 2.08 -10.21
CA SER A 174 -15.97 0.89 -9.53
C SER A 174 -17.48 1.02 -9.25
N ASP A 175 -18.13 -0.12 -8.98
CA ASP A 175 -19.48 -0.22 -8.38
C ASP A 175 -19.46 -0.02 -6.85
N GLY A 176 -18.32 0.39 -6.29
CA GLY A 176 -18.07 0.58 -4.88
C GLY A 176 -17.18 1.78 -4.59
N VAL A 177 -17.02 2.10 -3.31
CA VAL A 177 -16.25 3.24 -2.80
C VAL A 177 -14.79 2.84 -2.58
N LEU A 178 -13.85 3.57 -3.18
CA LEU A 178 -12.41 3.35 -2.97
C LEU A 178 -12.03 3.56 -1.50
N GLY A 179 -11.32 2.59 -0.92
CA GLY A 179 -10.83 2.66 0.45
C GLY A 179 -10.51 1.31 1.06
N SER A 180 -9.49 1.29 1.93
CA SER A 180 -9.19 0.18 2.82
C SER A 180 -9.14 0.68 4.26
N GLU A 181 -9.68 -0.13 5.19
CA GLU A 181 -9.68 0.18 6.62
C GLU A 181 -8.26 0.22 7.20
N VAL A 182 -7.38 -0.64 6.68
CA VAL A 182 -5.98 -0.74 7.08
C VAL A 182 -5.12 -1.03 5.85
N GLY A 183 -4.03 -0.27 5.71
CA GLY A 183 -3.04 -0.43 4.66
C GLY A 183 -3.39 0.30 3.35
N PRO A 184 -2.49 0.23 2.35
CA PRO A 184 -2.71 0.85 1.04
C PRO A 184 -3.91 0.24 0.33
N ASP A 185 -4.66 1.07 -0.40
CA ASP A 185 -5.83 0.68 -1.18
C ASP A 185 -5.60 0.68 -2.70
N VAL A 186 -4.40 1.03 -3.16
CA VAL A 186 -4.04 1.06 -4.58
C VAL A 186 -2.62 0.53 -4.79
N ALA A 187 -2.45 -0.22 -5.88
CA ALA A 187 -1.17 -0.72 -6.38
C ALA A 187 -1.10 -0.51 -7.90
N VAL A 188 0.09 -0.19 -8.41
CA VAL A 188 0.34 0.00 -9.84
C VAL A 188 1.34 -1.02 -10.34
N ALA A 189 1.05 -1.62 -11.50
CA ALA A 189 1.94 -2.59 -12.12
C ALA A 189 3.28 -1.95 -12.49
N ARG A 190 4.36 -2.76 -12.49
CA ARG A 190 5.72 -2.24 -12.75
C ARG A 190 5.90 -1.63 -14.15
N ASP A 191 5.07 -2.05 -15.10
CA ASP A 191 5.01 -1.50 -16.45
C ASP A 191 4.16 -0.21 -16.55
N GLY A 192 3.44 0.13 -15.48
CA GLY A 192 2.60 1.32 -15.38
C GLY A 192 1.27 1.19 -16.11
N THR A 193 0.91 0.02 -16.64
CA THR A 193 -0.26 -0.14 -17.52
C THR A 193 -1.53 -0.52 -16.78
N ARG A 194 -1.41 -1.02 -15.54
CA ARG A 194 -2.52 -1.57 -14.76
C ARG A 194 -2.53 -1.05 -13.34
N LEU A 195 -3.73 -0.73 -12.86
CA LEU A 195 -4.04 -0.49 -11.47
C LEU A 195 -4.76 -1.70 -10.88
N VAL A 196 -4.45 -2.01 -9.63
CA VAL A 196 -5.27 -2.86 -8.77
C VAL A 196 -5.61 -2.06 -7.53
N PHE A 197 -6.87 -2.04 -7.14
CA PHE A 197 -7.33 -1.22 -6.02
C PHE A 197 -8.41 -1.93 -5.22
N VAL A 198 -8.56 -1.52 -3.97
CA VAL A 198 -9.58 -2.00 -3.04
C VAL A 198 -10.76 -1.03 -3.08
N ALA A 199 -11.94 -1.52 -3.41
CA ALA A 199 -13.17 -0.75 -3.25
C ALA A 199 -14.24 -1.58 -2.54
N ARG A 200 -15.12 -0.91 -1.82
CA ARG A 200 -16.16 -1.52 -1.01
C ARG A 200 -17.51 -1.41 -1.68
N ASP A 201 -18.21 -2.53 -1.75
CA ASP A 201 -19.57 -2.55 -2.27
C ASP A 201 -20.56 -1.85 -1.32
N SER A 202 -21.83 -1.80 -1.71
CA SER A 202 -22.90 -1.22 -0.90
C SER A 202 -23.13 -1.92 0.45
N ALA A 203 -22.59 -3.13 0.65
CA ALA A 203 -22.61 -3.84 1.92
C ALA A 203 -21.33 -3.58 2.75
N GLY A 204 -20.47 -2.65 2.32
CA GLY A 204 -19.21 -2.31 3.01
C GLY A 204 -18.12 -3.38 2.88
N LEU A 205 -18.35 -4.45 2.13
CA LEU A 205 -17.39 -5.53 1.94
C LEU A 205 -16.35 -5.12 0.91
N ALA A 206 -15.06 -5.23 1.28
CA ALA A 206 -13.95 -4.87 0.42
C ALA A 206 -13.70 -5.93 -0.66
N HIS A 207 -13.43 -5.48 -1.89
CA HIS A 207 -13.09 -6.32 -3.04
C HIS A 207 -11.90 -5.73 -3.79
N LEU A 208 -11.16 -6.59 -4.49
CA LEU A 208 -10.16 -6.12 -5.44
C LEU A 208 -10.79 -5.84 -6.80
N TYR A 209 -10.39 -4.72 -7.38
CA TYR A 209 -10.69 -4.33 -8.74
C TYR A 209 -9.41 -4.18 -9.51
N THR A 210 -9.45 -4.55 -10.78
CA THR A 210 -8.37 -4.29 -11.74
C THR A 210 -8.87 -3.35 -12.81
N ARG A 211 -7.96 -2.48 -13.25
CA ARG A 211 -8.21 -1.60 -14.38
C ARG A 211 -6.93 -1.42 -15.18
N ARG A 212 -7.01 -1.66 -16.48
CA ARG A 212 -5.95 -1.23 -17.39
C ARG A 212 -6.12 0.23 -17.76
N LEU A 213 -5.02 0.98 -17.85
CA LEU A 213 -5.05 2.41 -18.14
C LEU A 213 -5.36 2.72 -19.61
N ASP A 214 -5.16 1.76 -20.51
CA ASP A 214 -5.53 1.84 -21.92
C ASP A 214 -6.98 1.41 -22.19
N GLU A 215 -7.72 0.99 -21.16
CA GLU A 215 -9.10 0.55 -21.27
C GLU A 215 -10.00 1.35 -20.31
N SER A 216 -11.27 1.55 -20.70
CA SER A 216 -12.26 2.15 -19.81
C SER A 216 -12.90 1.14 -18.86
N ALA A 217 -12.71 -0.16 -19.11
CA ALA A 217 -13.32 -1.24 -18.36
C ALA A 217 -12.62 -1.44 -17.00
N VAL A 218 -13.44 -1.67 -15.98
CA VAL A 218 -13.03 -2.01 -14.62
C VAL A 218 -13.61 -3.37 -14.32
N ALA A 219 -12.77 -4.30 -13.83
CA ALA A 219 -13.20 -5.65 -13.52
C ALA A 219 -13.00 -5.93 -12.03
N ARG A 220 -14.06 -6.40 -11.37
CA ARG A 220 -13.98 -6.96 -10.02
C ARG A 220 -13.35 -8.34 -10.06
N LEU A 221 -12.40 -8.62 -9.17
CA LEU A 221 -11.77 -9.93 -9.04
C LEU A 221 -12.60 -10.80 -8.09
N ALA A 222 -13.18 -11.87 -8.62
CA ALA A 222 -14.03 -12.78 -7.84
C ALA A 222 -13.26 -13.47 -6.70
N GLY A 223 -13.95 -13.75 -5.58
CA GLY A 223 -13.39 -14.43 -4.41
C GLY A 223 -12.44 -13.58 -3.56
N THR A 224 -12.41 -12.27 -3.79
CA THR A 224 -11.55 -11.32 -3.06
C THR A 224 -12.30 -10.58 -1.96
N ASP A 225 -13.35 -11.19 -1.41
CA ASP A 225 -14.13 -10.68 -0.30
C ASP A 225 -13.22 -10.38 0.91
N GLY A 226 -13.33 -9.18 1.47
CA GLY A 226 -12.51 -8.73 2.60
C GLY A 226 -11.04 -8.46 2.25
N ALA A 227 -10.70 -8.35 0.95
CA ALA A 227 -9.32 -8.15 0.53
C ALA A 227 -8.76 -6.80 0.97
N ARG A 228 -7.53 -6.84 1.49
CA ARG A 228 -6.76 -5.67 1.95
C ARG A 228 -5.34 -5.74 1.45
N VAL A 229 -4.70 -4.58 1.31
CA VAL A 229 -3.27 -4.42 0.98
C VAL A 229 -2.89 -5.18 -0.29
N PRO A 230 -3.41 -4.76 -1.47
CA PRO A 230 -3.01 -5.35 -2.72
C PRO A 230 -1.53 -5.04 -3.01
N PHE A 231 -0.82 -6.02 -3.54
CA PHE A 231 0.54 -5.85 -4.07
C PHE A 231 0.72 -6.73 -5.29
N LEU A 232 1.43 -6.24 -6.31
CA LEU A 232 1.53 -6.92 -7.60
C LEU A 232 2.80 -7.77 -7.70
N SER A 233 2.70 -8.89 -8.42
CA SER A 233 3.88 -9.63 -8.86
C SER A 233 4.73 -8.78 -9.80
N PRO A 234 6.04 -9.04 -9.90
CA PRO A 234 6.94 -8.27 -10.76
C PRO A 234 6.52 -8.21 -12.24
N ASP A 235 5.86 -9.26 -12.72
CA ASP A 235 5.34 -9.39 -14.08
C ASP A 235 3.91 -8.85 -14.26
N GLY A 236 3.27 -8.36 -13.19
CA GLY A 236 1.91 -7.80 -13.21
C GLY A 236 0.79 -8.82 -13.43
N ARG A 237 1.08 -10.13 -13.48
CA ARG A 237 0.08 -11.18 -13.75
C ARG A 237 -0.67 -11.66 -12.51
N TRP A 238 -0.14 -11.39 -11.32
CA TRP A 238 -0.75 -11.78 -10.05
C TRP A 238 -0.86 -10.59 -9.12
N VAL A 239 -1.94 -10.56 -8.35
CA VAL A 239 -2.08 -9.70 -7.16
C VAL A 239 -2.04 -10.57 -5.92
N GLY A 240 -1.18 -10.22 -4.97
CA GLY A 240 -1.22 -10.73 -3.61
C GLY A 240 -2.04 -9.80 -2.71
N PHE A 241 -2.72 -10.36 -1.72
CA PHE A 241 -3.60 -9.63 -0.81
C PHE A 241 -3.84 -10.40 0.49
N PHE A 242 -4.36 -9.73 1.51
CA PHE A 242 -4.75 -10.33 2.78
C PHE A 242 -6.27 -10.40 2.88
N ALA A 243 -6.80 -11.58 3.22
CA ALA A 243 -8.23 -11.81 3.46
C ALA A 243 -8.42 -13.09 4.29
N ASP A 244 -9.49 -13.16 5.08
CA ASP A 244 -9.87 -14.35 5.86
C ASP A 244 -8.73 -14.94 6.73
N GLY A 245 -7.95 -14.08 7.38
CA GLY A 245 -6.82 -14.52 8.20
C GLY A 245 -5.70 -15.21 7.42
N ALA A 246 -5.59 -14.94 6.11
CA ALA A 246 -4.59 -15.54 5.24
C ALA A 246 -3.97 -14.54 4.27
N LEU A 247 -2.73 -14.82 3.87
CA LEU A 247 -2.10 -14.24 2.70
C LEU A 247 -2.52 -15.06 1.47
N LYS A 248 -3.08 -14.40 0.47
CA LYS A 248 -3.61 -15.02 -0.76
C LYS A 248 -3.02 -14.35 -2.00
N LYS A 249 -3.17 -15.00 -3.15
CA LYS A 249 -2.95 -14.39 -4.47
C LYS A 249 -4.03 -14.77 -5.46
N THR A 250 -4.27 -13.94 -6.46
CA THR A 250 -5.17 -14.25 -7.59
C THR A 250 -4.64 -13.65 -8.90
N PRO A 251 -4.95 -14.21 -10.09
CA PRO A 251 -4.55 -13.59 -11.35
C PRO A 251 -5.17 -12.20 -11.53
N THR A 252 -4.41 -11.28 -12.11
CA THR A 252 -4.89 -9.90 -12.35
C THR A 252 -5.98 -9.82 -13.41
N ASP A 253 -6.11 -10.82 -14.29
CA ASP A 253 -7.18 -10.92 -15.30
C ASP A 253 -8.42 -11.69 -14.79
N GLY A 254 -8.44 -12.04 -13.50
CA GLY A 254 -9.51 -12.83 -12.89
C GLY A 254 -9.19 -14.32 -12.80
N GLY A 255 -9.83 -14.99 -11.85
CA GLY A 255 -9.60 -16.39 -11.51
C GLY A 255 -9.85 -16.65 -10.03
N SER A 256 -9.68 -17.91 -9.62
CA SER A 256 -9.85 -18.29 -8.22
C SER A 256 -8.61 -17.91 -7.39
N PRO A 257 -8.78 -17.29 -6.22
CA PRO A 257 -7.67 -17.04 -5.31
C PRO A 257 -7.03 -18.32 -4.78
N VAL A 258 -5.72 -18.24 -4.56
CA VAL A 258 -4.88 -19.28 -3.97
C VAL A 258 -4.40 -18.81 -2.60
N VAL A 259 -4.63 -19.62 -1.56
CA VAL A 259 -4.11 -19.38 -0.22
C VAL A 259 -2.62 -19.73 -0.18
N LEU A 260 -1.79 -18.81 0.32
CA LEU A 260 -0.34 -19.00 0.41
C LEU A 260 0.09 -19.46 1.81
N CYS A 261 -0.43 -18.80 2.85
CA CYS A 261 -0.22 -19.14 4.26
C CYS A 261 -1.22 -18.39 5.17
N GLU A 262 -1.29 -18.77 6.44
CA GLU A 262 -2.02 -18.03 7.47
C GLU A 262 -1.35 -16.67 7.75
N ALA A 263 -2.16 -15.64 7.96
CA ALA A 263 -1.75 -14.28 8.26
C ALA A 263 -2.83 -13.57 9.10
N THR A 264 -2.53 -13.30 10.36
CA THR A 264 -3.44 -12.64 11.30
C THR A 264 -3.22 -11.13 11.39
N ASP A 265 -2.19 -10.60 10.74
CA ASP A 265 -1.89 -9.18 10.69
C ASP A 265 -1.76 -8.66 9.25
N VAL A 266 -1.97 -7.37 9.05
CA VAL A 266 -2.11 -6.73 7.73
C VAL A 266 -1.19 -5.50 7.64
N LEU A 267 0.11 -5.75 7.81
CA LEU A 267 1.14 -4.69 7.90
C LEU A 267 2.07 -4.63 6.67
N GLY A 268 1.62 -5.17 5.55
CA GLY A 268 2.30 -5.06 4.25
C GLY A 268 3.01 -6.32 3.78
N ALA A 269 3.15 -6.40 2.46
CA ALA A 269 3.93 -7.42 1.78
C ALA A 269 4.54 -6.87 0.49
N ALA A 270 5.61 -7.52 0.02
CA ALA A 270 6.28 -7.20 -1.23
C ALA A 270 6.66 -8.48 -1.98
N TRP A 271 6.51 -8.46 -3.31
CA TRP A 271 6.82 -9.59 -4.18
C TRP A 271 8.16 -9.38 -4.89
N GLY A 272 9.06 -10.34 -4.71
CA GLY A 272 10.41 -10.35 -5.29
C GLY A 272 10.45 -10.99 -6.67
N ASP A 273 11.51 -10.68 -7.41
CA ASP A 273 11.75 -11.23 -8.77
C ASP A 273 12.14 -12.72 -8.76
N ASP A 274 12.47 -13.26 -7.57
CA ASP A 274 12.85 -14.64 -7.34
C ASP A 274 11.66 -15.55 -6.96
N GLY A 275 10.44 -15.04 -7.04
CA GLY A 275 9.24 -15.76 -6.59
C GLY A 275 9.10 -15.83 -5.06
N THR A 276 9.87 -15.05 -4.30
CA THR A 276 9.68 -14.88 -2.86
C THR A 276 8.76 -13.71 -2.58
N ILE A 277 7.81 -13.89 -1.65
CA ILE A 277 7.06 -12.79 -1.03
C ILE A 277 7.64 -12.54 0.36
N VAL A 278 7.88 -11.27 0.69
CA VAL A 278 8.25 -10.84 2.05
C VAL A 278 7.05 -10.14 2.68
N ALA A 279 6.56 -10.66 3.81
CA ALA A 279 5.32 -10.20 4.42
C ALA A 279 5.40 -10.13 5.95
N ALA A 280 4.67 -9.18 6.53
CA ALA A 280 4.37 -9.17 7.96
C ALA A 280 3.07 -9.97 8.17
N LEU A 281 3.18 -11.15 8.80
CA LEU A 281 2.08 -12.12 8.87
C LEU A 281 1.30 -12.08 10.19
N ASN A 282 1.90 -11.56 11.26
CA ASN A 282 1.34 -11.61 12.60
C ASN A 282 1.83 -10.43 13.46
N PRO A 283 1.17 -10.12 14.59
CA PRO A 283 1.52 -8.95 15.39
C PRO A 283 2.80 -9.12 16.21
N THR A 284 3.48 -10.27 16.14
CA THR A 284 4.61 -10.61 17.02
C THR A 284 5.94 -9.95 16.62
N GLY A 285 5.94 -9.07 15.60
CA GLY A 285 7.11 -8.29 15.23
C GLY A 285 8.06 -8.96 14.24
N GLY A 286 7.58 -9.92 13.45
CA GLY A 286 8.37 -10.61 12.44
C GLY A 286 8.07 -10.17 10.99
N LEU A 287 9.11 -10.14 10.15
CA LEU A 287 8.98 -10.25 8.69
C LEU A 287 9.30 -11.67 8.27
N TRP A 288 8.53 -12.20 7.32
CA TRP A 288 8.60 -13.58 6.89
C TRP A 288 8.81 -13.67 5.38
N ARG A 289 9.58 -14.66 4.94
CA ARG A 289 9.66 -15.11 3.55
C ARG A 289 8.61 -16.20 3.31
N VAL A 290 7.82 -16.00 2.26
CA VAL A 290 6.76 -16.92 1.81
C VAL A 290 7.02 -17.25 0.35
N PRO A 291 7.11 -18.53 -0.05
CA PRO A 291 7.18 -18.89 -1.47
C PRO A 291 5.91 -18.48 -2.20
N GLU A 292 6.01 -17.97 -3.43
CA GLU A 292 4.82 -17.58 -4.20
C GLU A 292 3.89 -18.74 -4.53
N ALA A 293 4.39 -19.98 -4.49
CA ALA A 293 3.59 -21.20 -4.64
C ALA A 293 2.80 -21.57 -3.37
N GLY A 294 3.01 -20.85 -2.27
CA GLY A 294 2.52 -21.19 -0.93
C GLY A 294 3.48 -22.10 -0.18
N GLY A 295 3.21 -22.29 1.12
CA GLY A 295 3.98 -23.15 2.00
C GLY A 295 4.37 -22.48 3.32
N ALA A 296 5.15 -23.19 4.13
CA ALA A 296 5.54 -22.73 5.47
C ALA A 296 6.38 -21.44 5.42
N PRO A 297 5.92 -20.34 6.03
CA PRO A 297 6.70 -19.11 6.13
C PRO A 297 8.00 -19.30 6.91
N ARG A 298 9.05 -18.58 6.53
CA ARG A 298 10.34 -18.56 7.24
C ARG A 298 10.65 -17.18 7.77
N VAL A 299 11.05 -17.06 9.04
CA VAL A 299 11.42 -15.77 9.63
C VAL A 299 12.61 -15.19 8.86
N LEU A 300 12.49 -13.91 8.51
CA LEU A 300 13.53 -13.09 7.88
C LEU A 300 14.12 -12.08 8.85
N VAL A 301 13.25 -11.37 9.57
CA VAL A 301 13.61 -10.40 10.60
C VAL A 301 12.70 -10.65 11.79
N ASP A 302 13.25 -10.64 12.99
CA ASP A 302 12.51 -10.72 14.24
C ASP A 302 12.86 -9.52 15.11
N LEU A 303 11.87 -8.67 15.39
CA LEU A 303 11.99 -7.49 16.25
C LEU A 303 11.20 -7.62 17.55
N SER A 304 10.74 -8.83 17.89
CA SER A 304 9.91 -9.11 19.08
C SER A 304 10.58 -8.63 20.37
N ALA A 305 11.86 -8.95 20.56
CA ALA A 305 12.65 -8.55 21.73
C ALA A 305 12.81 -7.01 21.86
N GLU A 306 12.70 -6.30 20.73
CA GLU A 306 12.79 -4.84 20.69
C GLU A 306 11.43 -4.16 20.86
N HIS A 307 10.35 -4.93 21.04
CA HIS A 307 8.97 -4.43 21.08
C HIS A 307 8.64 -3.55 19.86
N ALA A 308 9.14 -3.95 18.68
CA ALA A 308 8.95 -3.24 17.43
C ALA A 308 8.38 -4.18 16.36
N GLN A 309 7.73 -3.60 15.35
CA GLN A 309 7.17 -4.31 14.21
C GLN A 309 7.82 -3.82 12.92
N PRO A 310 8.38 -4.72 12.09
CA PRO A 310 8.84 -4.38 10.75
C PRO A 310 7.65 -4.37 9.77
N VAL A 311 7.28 -3.19 9.27
CA VAL A 311 6.06 -2.98 8.49
C VAL A 311 6.34 -2.31 7.14
N TRP A 312 5.41 -2.48 6.20
CA TRP A 312 5.42 -1.94 4.84
C TRP A 312 6.70 -2.26 4.04
N PRO A 313 7.08 -3.55 3.95
CA PRO A 313 8.34 -3.94 3.35
C PRO A 313 8.39 -3.62 1.85
N GLN A 314 9.61 -3.43 1.33
CA GLN A 314 9.91 -3.41 -0.09
C GLN A 314 11.21 -4.19 -0.32
N ILE A 315 11.20 -5.11 -1.29
CA ILE A 315 12.40 -5.84 -1.70
C ILE A 315 13.20 -4.96 -2.67
N LEU A 316 14.47 -4.75 -2.35
CA LEU A 316 15.42 -3.98 -3.16
C LEU A 316 16.12 -4.90 -4.17
N PRO A 317 16.67 -4.33 -5.27
CA PRO A 317 17.59 -5.06 -6.13
C PRO A 317 18.71 -5.72 -5.33
N GLY A 318 18.95 -7.01 -5.57
CA GLY A 318 19.93 -7.80 -4.82
C GLY A 318 19.39 -8.48 -3.56
N GLY A 319 18.10 -8.32 -3.24
CA GLY A 319 17.38 -9.11 -2.22
C GLY A 319 17.39 -8.51 -0.81
N ALA A 320 18.02 -7.35 -0.59
CA ALA A 320 17.87 -6.61 0.66
C ALA A 320 16.42 -6.13 0.83
N VAL A 321 15.97 -5.96 2.08
CA VAL A 321 14.59 -5.57 2.38
C VAL A 321 14.57 -4.25 3.15
N LEU A 322 13.92 -3.25 2.56
CA LEU A 322 13.59 -1.97 3.19
C LEU A 322 12.27 -2.10 3.95
N TYR A 323 12.16 -1.56 5.16
CA TYR A 323 10.92 -1.54 5.93
C TYR A 323 10.89 -0.40 6.95
N THR A 324 9.71 -0.10 7.47
CA THR A 324 9.54 0.80 8.62
C THR A 324 9.63 -0.01 9.91
N ARG A 325 10.49 0.40 10.84
CA ARG A 325 10.53 -0.14 12.20
C ARG A 325 9.55 0.65 13.07
N HIS A 326 8.36 0.09 13.24
CA HIS A 326 7.24 0.71 13.95
C HIS A 326 7.20 0.28 15.42
N THR A 327 7.18 1.24 16.35
CA THR A 327 7.10 0.99 17.81
C THR A 327 5.75 1.37 18.42
N ARG A 328 4.69 1.46 17.61
CA ARG A 328 3.28 1.73 17.98
C ARG A 328 2.94 3.11 18.58
N ILE A 329 3.92 4.00 18.75
CA ILE A 329 3.71 5.33 19.36
C ILE A 329 3.37 6.40 18.31
N ASP A 330 4.13 6.41 17.22
CA ASP A 330 4.05 7.43 16.16
C ASP A 330 4.93 7.02 14.98
N THR A 331 4.35 6.82 13.80
CA THR A 331 5.14 6.48 12.60
C THR A 331 5.87 7.67 11.98
N ASP A 332 5.51 8.91 12.31
CA ASP A 332 6.29 10.09 11.92
C ASP A 332 7.65 10.14 12.64
N ARG A 333 7.78 9.41 13.75
CA ARG A 333 9.03 9.22 14.52
C ARG A 333 9.65 7.84 14.34
N ALA A 334 9.05 6.98 13.51
CA ALA A 334 9.61 5.68 13.22
C ALA A 334 10.95 5.79 12.47
N ASP A 335 11.72 4.72 12.53
CA ASP A 335 12.94 4.59 11.74
C ASP A 335 12.63 3.78 10.47
N VAL A 336 13.27 4.15 9.36
CA VAL A 336 13.31 3.30 8.17
C VAL A 336 14.61 2.53 8.20
N GLU A 337 14.52 1.22 8.08
CA GLU A 337 15.67 0.31 8.15
C GLU A 337 15.74 -0.56 6.90
N VAL A 338 16.96 -1.03 6.62
CA VAL A 338 17.24 -1.99 5.56
C VAL A 338 17.93 -3.20 6.18
N TYR A 339 17.48 -4.39 5.82
CA TYR A 339 18.09 -5.66 6.20
C TYR A 339 18.66 -6.35 4.97
N ASP A 340 19.94 -6.74 5.03
CA ASP A 340 20.58 -7.55 3.99
C ASP A 340 20.61 -9.03 4.44
N PRO A 341 19.82 -9.92 3.81
CA PRO A 341 19.77 -11.32 4.20
C PRO A 341 21.07 -12.09 3.90
N ARG A 342 21.96 -11.57 3.04
CA ARG A 342 23.22 -12.25 2.69
C ARG A 342 24.26 -12.11 3.79
N THR A 343 24.28 -10.97 4.46
CA THR A 343 25.22 -10.64 5.54
C THR A 343 24.58 -10.73 6.92
N GLY A 344 23.25 -10.77 7.01
CA GLY A 344 22.49 -10.70 8.26
C GLY A 344 22.50 -9.31 8.89
N THR A 345 22.97 -8.28 8.20
CA THR A 345 23.15 -6.95 8.77
C THR A 345 21.90 -6.09 8.62
N ARG A 346 21.52 -5.40 9.69
CA ARG A 346 20.46 -4.39 9.72
C ARG A 346 21.05 -2.99 9.82
N ARG A 347 20.56 -2.06 9.01
CA ARG A 347 21.02 -0.67 9.00
C ARG A 347 19.84 0.29 8.98
N ARG A 348 19.87 1.28 9.85
CA ARG A 348 18.96 2.42 9.77
C ARG A 348 19.38 3.37 8.65
N VAL A 349 18.44 3.73 7.80
CA VAL A 349 18.68 4.61 6.64
C VAL A 349 17.98 5.95 6.74
N VAL A 350 16.84 6.04 7.45
CA VAL A 350 16.16 7.30 7.76
C VAL A 350 15.75 7.31 9.23
N ARG A 351 15.87 8.47 9.88
CA ARG A 351 15.29 8.75 11.20
C ARG A 351 14.06 9.63 11.02
N GLY A 352 12.89 9.17 11.46
CA GLY A 352 11.63 9.90 11.35
C GLY A 352 11.00 9.78 9.98
N GLY A 353 10.12 8.80 9.81
CA GLY A 353 9.32 8.62 8.61
C GLY A 353 8.84 7.19 8.45
N THR A 354 7.90 7.01 7.52
CA THR A 354 7.24 5.73 7.28
C THR A 354 6.99 5.49 5.79
N TYR A 355 6.52 4.28 5.47
CA TYR A 355 6.15 3.87 4.12
C TYR A 355 7.22 4.15 3.05
N ALA A 356 8.47 3.84 3.36
CA ALA A 356 9.58 4.16 2.47
C ALA A 356 9.54 3.35 1.17
N ARG A 357 9.90 3.99 0.06
CA ARG A 357 9.99 3.39 -1.27
C ARG A 357 11.32 3.77 -1.90
N TRP A 358 12.15 2.78 -2.18
CA TRP A 358 13.24 2.94 -3.12
C TRP A 358 12.68 3.15 -4.52
N LEU A 359 13.22 4.18 -5.17
CA LEU A 359 12.90 4.57 -6.53
C LEU A 359 14.07 4.18 -7.45
N PRO A 360 13.81 3.60 -8.64
CA PRO A 360 14.88 3.10 -9.53
C PRO A 360 15.88 4.14 -10.02
N ASN A 361 15.53 5.42 -9.92
CA ASN A 361 16.39 6.54 -10.23
C ASN A 361 17.41 6.87 -9.13
N GLY A 362 17.56 6.03 -8.10
CA GLY A 362 18.58 6.16 -7.06
C GLY A 362 18.18 7.07 -5.91
N TYR A 363 16.87 7.21 -5.66
CA TYR A 363 16.35 7.97 -4.52
C TYR A 363 15.55 7.05 -3.60
N LEU A 364 15.59 7.37 -2.32
CA LEU A 364 14.70 6.80 -1.31
C LEU A 364 13.64 7.85 -1.00
N ALA A 365 12.37 7.51 -1.23
CA ALA A 365 11.23 8.30 -0.83
C ALA A 365 10.63 7.77 0.47
N TYR A 366 10.07 8.63 1.31
CA TYR A 366 9.37 8.25 2.54
C TYR A 366 8.36 9.32 2.95
N VAL A 367 7.32 8.92 3.68
CA VAL A 367 6.28 9.85 4.16
C VAL A 367 6.58 10.28 5.59
N ASN A 368 6.42 11.56 5.87
CA ASN A 368 6.42 12.12 7.22
C ASN A 368 5.37 13.23 7.27
N GLN A 369 4.41 13.14 8.19
CA GLN A 369 3.40 14.18 8.40
C GLN A 369 2.53 14.51 7.16
N GLY A 370 2.35 13.55 6.26
CA GLY A 370 1.59 13.72 5.01
C GLY A 370 2.40 14.30 3.85
N THR A 371 3.68 14.60 4.07
CA THR A 371 4.61 15.02 3.01
C THR A 371 5.49 13.83 2.60
N LEU A 372 5.61 13.62 1.30
CA LEU A 372 6.56 12.70 0.69
C LEU A 372 7.91 13.41 0.53
N TYR A 373 8.89 12.94 1.29
CA TYR A 373 10.29 13.36 1.17
C TYR A 373 11.05 12.42 0.24
N ALA A 374 12.11 12.91 -0.38
CA ALA A 374 13.07 12.09 -1.10
C ALA A 374 14.52 12.50 -0.80
N ALA A 375 15.40 11.51 -0.71
CA ALA A 375 16.84 11.69 -0.54
C ALA A 375 17.60 10.76 -1.51
N SER A 376 18.82 11.13 -1.92
CA SER A 376 19.65 10.21 -2.70
C SER A 376 20.00 8.97 -1.90
N PHE A 377 19.95 7.81 -2.56
CA PHE A 377 20.15 6.52 -1.94
C PHE A 377 21.03 5.64 -2.82
N ASP A 378 22.15 5.19 -2.25
CA ASP A 378 23.01 4.20 -2.87
C ASP A 378 22.52 2.80 -2.48
N VAL A 379 21.87 2.14 -3.43
CA VAL A 379 21.33 0.79 -3.24
C VAL A 379 22.41 -0.28 -3.09
N ALA A 380 23.61 -0.07 -3.64
CA ALA A 380 24.71 -1.03 -3.47
C ALA A 380 25.32 -0.94 -2.06
N ARG A 381 25.37 0.28 -1.50
CA ARG A 381 25.86 0.53 -0.13
C ARG A 381 24.76 0.48 0.94
N LEU A 382 23.50 0.34 0.53
CA LEU A 382 22.30 0.41 1.36
C LEU A 382 22.32 1.64 2.28
N ALA A 383 22.60 2.81 1.71
CA ALA A 383 22.84 4.04 2.46
C ALA A 383 22.23 5.27 1.78
N VAL A 384 21.64 6.15 2.60
CA VAL A 384 21.26 7.50 2.17
C VAL A 384 22.54 8.34 2.04
N THR A 385 22.68 9.03 0.91
CA THR A 385 23.89 9.79 0.53
C THR A 385 23.66 11.29 0.40
N GLY A 386 22.43 11.76 0.61
CA GLY A 386 22.10 13.19 0.55
C GLY A 386 20.98 13.59 1.50
N THR A 387 20.75 14.89 1.61
CA THR A 387 19.68 15.46 2.43
C THR A 387 18.30 15.17 1.83
N ALA A 388 17.34 14.86 2.70
CA ALA A 388 15.95 14.69 2.30
C ALA A 388 15.28 16.03 1.99
N VAL A 389 14.51 16.09 0.91
CA VAL A 389 13.74 17.28 0.52
C VAL A 389 12.28 16.93 0.28
N PRO A 390 11.33 17.85 0.54
CA PRO A 390 9.92 17.63 0.28
C PRO A 390 9.63 17.63 -1.22
N VAL A 391 9.01 16.56 -1.71
CA VAL A 391 8.65 16.36 -3.12
C VAL A 391 7.17 16.60 -3.38
N LEU A 392 6.32 16.13 -2.47
CA LEU A 392 4.86 16.17 -2.62
C LEU A 392 4.18 16.30 -1.26
N ASP A 393 3.22 17.21 -1.16
CA ASP A 393 2.41 17.41 0.05
C ASP A 393 1.04 16.72 -0.08
N ASP A 394 0.30 16.70 1.03
CA ASP A 394 -1.07 16.16 1.12
C ASP A 394 -1.21 14.68 0.73
N VAL A 395 -0.19 13.85 0.92
CA VAL A 395 -0.30 12.41 0.73
C VAL A 395 -1.16 11.83 1.86
N ALA A 396 -2.27 11.16 1.51
CA ALA A 396 -3.07 10.43 2.49
C ALA A 396 -2.25 9.30 3.11
N TYR A 397 -2.18 9.26 4.44
CA TYR A 397 -1.40 8.27 5.18
C TYR A 397 -1.96 8.06 6.58
N SER A 398 -1.64 6.93 7.19
CA SER A 398 -2.00 6.61 8.55
C SER A 398 -0.80 6.79 9.47
N ARG A 399 -0.86 7.78 10.37
CA ARG A 399 0.14 7.95 11.43
C ARG A 399 0.15 6.78 12.43
N ALA A 400 -1.00 6.13 12.63
CA ALA A 400 -1.15 5.04 13.60
C ALA A 400 -0.55 3.72 13.10
N PHE A 401 -0.67 3.43 11.80
CA PHE A 401 -0.21 2.16 11.22
C PHE A 401 0.98 2.31 10.27
N GLY A 402 1.25 3.52 9.77
CA GLY A 402 2.42 3.85 8.94
C GLY A 402 2.26 3.58 7.46
N TYR A 403 1.06 3.21 6.98
CA TYR A 403 0.85 3.09 5.54
C TYR A 403 0.60 4.46 4.91
N ALA A 404 0.95 4.62 3.63
CA ALA A 404 0.52 5.73 2.81
C ALA A 404 -0.26 5.22 1.59
N GLN A 405 -1.23 6.01 1.14
CA GLN A 405 -2.02 5.73 -0.05
C GLN A 405 -1.25 6.16 -1.30
N LEU A 406 -0.17 5.45 -1.57
CA LEU A 406 0.65 5.66 -2.76
C LEU A 406 1.30 4.37 -3.25
N ASP A 407 1.56 4.32 -4.55
CA ASP A 407 2.46 3.36 -5.15
C ASP A 407 3.15 3.97 -6.38
N VAL A 408 4.33 3.45 -6.74
CA VAL A 408 5.16 4.00 -7.81
C VAL A 408 5.57 2.93 -8.80
N SER A 409 5.15 3.12 -10.05
CA SER A 409 5.63 2.33 -11.17
C SER A 409 6.98 2.87 -11.67
N PRO A 410 7.97 2.02 -11.93
CA PRO A 410 9.27 2.40 -12.48
C PRO A 410 9.27 2.70 -13.99
N ALA A 411 8.23 2.32 -14.74
CA ALA A 411 8.20 2.46 -16.20
C ALA A 411 8.03 3.90 -16.70
N GLY A 412 8.60 4.21 -17.87
CA GLY A 412 8.33 5.45 -18.62
C GLY A 412 8.57 6.76 -17.85
N GLY A 413 9.72 6.90 -17.18
CA GLY A 413 10.01 8.07 -16.32
C GLY A 413 9.31 8.01 -14.95
N GLY A 414 8.58 6.93 -14.71
CA GLY A 414 7.87 6.55 -13.50
C GLY A 414 6.53 7.23 -13.30
N THR A 415 5.57 6.44 -12.81
CA THR A 415 4.19 6.86 -12.54
C THR A 415 3.90 6.70 -11.06
N LEU A 416 3.66 7.82 -10.38
CA LEU A 416 3.12 7.81 -9.02
C LEU A 416 1.60 7.76 -9.10
N VAL A 417 0.98 6.84 -8.36
CA VAL A 417 -0.45 6.85 -8.06
C VAL A 417 -0.59 7.15 -6.59
N TYR A 418 -1.39 8.13 -6.20
CA TYR A 418 -1.61 8.43 -4.79
C TYR A 418 -2.98 9.04 -4.54
N ARG A 419 -3.44 8.96 -3.29
CA ARG A 419 -4.62 9.68 -2.81
C ARG A 419 -4.20 10.91 -2.03
N ARG A 420 -4.93 12.01 -2.23
CA ARG A 420 -4.74 13.22 -1.44
C ARG A 420 -5.52 13.16 -0.13
N SER A 421 -4.94 13.66 0.96
CA SER A 421 -5.67 14.02 2.17
C SER A 421 -5.72 15.53 2.27
N ALA A 422 -6.92 16.11 2.12
CA ALA A 422 -7.14 17.53 1.87
C ALA A 422 -6.57 18.49 2.93
N ALA A 423 -6.05 18.03 4.07
CA ALA A 423 -5.60 18.94 5.14
C ALA A 423 -4.23 18.61 5.75
N SER A 424 -3.37 17.80 5.10
CA SER A 424 -2.09 17.38 5.69
C SER A 424 -2.23 16.80 7.13
N GLY A 425 -3.42 16.28 7.48
CA GLY A 425 -3.77 15.82 8.83
C GLY A 425 -4.08 16.91 9.88
N ARG A 426 -4.35 18.16 9.47
CA ARG A 426 -4.84 19.23 10.35
C ARG A 426 -6.36 19.33 10.30
N PHE A 427 -6.97 19.54 11.46
CA PHE A 427 -8.40 19.61 11.64
C PHE A 427 -8.81 20.91 12.33
N VAL A 428 -10.01 21.37 12.02
CA VAL A 428 -10.75 22.31 12.87
C VAL A 428 -11.76 21.52 13.68
N VAL A 429 -12.04 21.95 14.90
CA VAL A 429 -13.13 21.37 15.69
C VAL A 429 -14.36 22.24 15.51
N ALA A 430 -15.47 21.63 15.10
CA ALA A 430 -16.72 22.32 14.85
C ALA A 430 -17.92 21.54 15.38
N TRP A 431 -19.00 22.25 15.65
CA TRP A 431 -20.33 21.66 15.80
C TRP A 431 -20.91 21.32 14.43
N ILE A 432 -21.58 20.17 14.32
CA ILE A 432 -22.52 19.85 13.23
C ILE A 432 -23.89 19.53 13.84
N ASP A 433 -24.92 20.27 13.44
CA ASP A 433 -26.29 20.02 13.90
C ASP A 433 -27.04 18.98 13.05
N ARG A 434 -28.27 18.62 13.46
CA ARG A 434 -29.14 17.67 12.72
C ARG A 434 -29.49 18.10 11.30
N ALA A 435 -29.34 19.38 10.96
CA ALA A 435 -29.55 19.91 9.61
C ALA A 435 -28.25 19.98 8.78
N GLY A 436 -27.11 19.55 9.34
CA GLY A 436 -25.81 19.59 8.69
C GLY A 436 -25.12 20.95 8.73
N ARG A 437 -25.64 21.91 9.51
CA ARG A 437 -25.03 23.24 9.66
C ARG A 437 -23.79 23.15 10.54
N VAL A 438 -22.72 23.79 10.09
CA VAL A 438 -21.41 23.79 10.73
C VAL A 438 -21.19 25.11 11.45
N SER A 439 -20.76 25.07 12.72
CA SER A 439 -20.28 26.26 13.44
C SER A 439 -18.98 25.97 14.19
N PRO A 440 -17.99 26.88 14.21
CA PRO A 440 -16.73 26.66 14.91
C PRO A 440 -16.92 26.33 16.40
N LEU A 441 -16.07 25.44 16.93
CA LEU A 441 -15.96 25.14 18.35
C LEU A 441 -14.56 25.47 18.88
N LEU A 442 -13.50 25.20 18.11
CA LEU A 442 -12.16 25.71 18.37
C LEU A 442 -11.69 26.59 17.20
N ASP A 443 -11.13 27.75 17.52
CA ASP A 443 -10.75 28.77 16.53
C ASP A 443 -9.43 28.46 15.79
N ARG A 444 -8.62 27.53 16.33
CA ARG A 444 -7.30 27.22 15.77
C ARG A 444 -7.30 25.85 15.09
N PRO A 445 -6.90 25.76 13.82
CA PRO A 445 -6.63 24.47 13.18
C PRO A 445 -5.39 23.79 13.79
N GLY A 446 -5.46 22.49 14.01
CA GLY A 446 -4.37 21.70 14.61
C GLY A 446 -4.52 20.21 14.36
N ARG A 447 -3.51 19.41 14.73
CA ARG A 447 -3.60 17.95 14.66
C ARG A 447 -4.34 17.42 15.89
N TYR A 448 -5.66 17.42 15.82
CA TYR A 448 -6.54 16.96 16.90
C TYR A 448 -6.97 15.51 16.74
N ALA A 449 -7.22 14.84 17.86
CA ALA A 449 -7.86 13.53 17.94
C ALA A 449 -8.67 13.41 19.23
N TRP A 450 -9.50 12.39 19.34
CA TRP A 450 -10.22 12.02 20.57
C TRP A 450 -11.09 13.15 21.15
N PRO A 451 -12.01 13.74 20.38
CA PRO A 451 -12.96 14.69 20.94
C PRO A 451 -13.83 13.99 22.00
N ALA A 452 -13.93 14.63 23.17
CA ALA A 452 -14.78 14.17 24.27
C ALA A 452 -15.47 15.36 24.93
N LEU A 453 -16.79 15.36 24.96
CA LEU A 453 -17.62 16.38 25.59
C LEU A 453 -17.92 16.02 27.06
N SER A 454 -17.88 17.02 27.93
CA SER A 454 -18.35 16.88 29.31
C SER A 454 -19.84 16.57 29.33
N ARG A 455 -20.31 16.04 30.47
CA ARG A 455 -21.72 15.62 30.60
C ARG A 455 -22.70 16.78 30.48
N ASP A 456 -22.26 17.97 30.87
CA ASP A 456 -23.01 19.22 30.71
C ASP A 456 -22.82 19.87 29.32
N GLY A 457 -21.91 19.35 28.49
CA GLY A 457 -21.62 19.85 27.14
C GLY A 457 -20.86 21.17 27.11
N ARG A 458 -20.44 21.69 28.27
CA ARG A 458 -19.76 22.99 28.39
C ARG A 458 -18.27 22.90 28.06
N ARG A 459 -17.67 21.73 28.23
CA ARG A 459 -16.23 21.51 28.02
C ARG A 459 -16.00 20.46 26.95
N LEU A 460 -15.05 20.74 26.08
CA LEU A 460 -14.50 19.79 25.13
C LEU A 460 -13.07 19.45 25.53
N ALA A 461 -12.77 18.16 25.69
CA ALA A 461 -11.40 17.67 25.75
C ALA A 461 -10.99 17.14 24.36
N VAL A 462 -9.76 17.46 23.94
CA VAL A 462 -9.14 16.92 22.72
C VAL A 462 -7.68 16.59 22.98
N THR A 463 -7.16 15.59 22.27
CA THR A 463 -5.72 15.32 22.22
C THR A 463 -5.12 16.12 21.06
N SER A 464 -4.18 17.01 21.34
CA SER A 464 -3.39 17.75 20.35
C SER A 464 -2.03 17.10 20.14
N MET A 465 -1.66 16.91 18.87
CA MET A 465 -0.42 16.26 18.46
C MET A 465 0.61 17.25 17.87
N ASP A 466 0.31 18.55 17.84
CA ASP A 466 1.14 19.57 17.16
C ASP A 466 2.54 19.73 17.76
N ALA A 467 2.72 19.45 19.06
CA ALA A 467 4.01 19.53 19.74
C ALA A 467 4.86 18.25 19.63
N GLY A 468 4.48 17.32 18.74
CA GLY A 468 5.16 16.03 18.52
C GLY A 468 4.92 14.98 19.62
N GLN A 469 4.45 15.37 20.80
CA GLN A 469 3.89 14.46 21.80
C GLN A 469 2.46 14.90 22.15
N GLY A 470 1.58 13.93 22.44
CA GLY A 470 0.16 14.16 22.69
C GLY A 470 -0.06 15.02 23.95
N ALA A 471 -0.71 16.16 23.79
CA ALA A 471 -1.13 17.03 24.89
C ALA A 471 -2.65 17.03 24.98
N ILE A 472 -3.18 16.89 26.20
CA ILE A 472 -4.62 17.00 26.44
C ILE A 472 -4.96 18.48 26.57
N LEU A 473 -5.82 18.97 25.69
CA LEU A 473 -6.39 20.32 25.75
C LEU A 473 -7.84 20.21 26.23
N VAL A 474 -8.25 21.15 27.06
CA VAL A 474 -9.67 21.34 27.44
C VAL A 474 -10.08 22.75 27.07
N HIS A 475 -11.11 22.83 26.23
CA HIS A 475 -11.76 24.06 25.81
C HIS A 475 -13.05 24.24 26.60
N ASP A 476 -13.26 25.42 27.19
CA ASP A 476 -14.50 25.81 27.83
C ASP A 476 -15.30 26.72 26.88
N ALA A 477 -16.47 26.24 26.45
CA ALA A 477 -17.29 26.91 25.45
C ALA A 477 -17.94 28.21 25.98
N ALA A 478 -18.04 28.40 27.30
CA ALA A 478 -18.64 29.59 27.89
C ALA A 478 -17.63 30.74 28.00
N SER A 479 -16.39 30.44 28.37
CA SER A 479 -15.32 31.46 28.44
C SER A 479 -14.55 31.62 27.13
N GLY A 480 -14.60 30.63 26.23
CA GLY A 480 -13.76 30.54 25.03
C GLY A 480 -12.30 30.15 25.34
N GLU A 481 -11.97 29.89 26.61
CA GLU A 481 -10.60 29.59 27.02
C GLU A 481 -10.23 28.15 26.67
N THR A 482 -9.01 27.97 26.13
CA THR A 482 -8.43 26.63 25.90
C THR A 482 -7.21 26.44 26.76
N ARG A 483 -7.28 25.48 27.69
CA ARG A 483 -6.21 25.14 28.62
C ARG A 483 -5.53 23.83 28.26
N ARG A 484 -4.20 23.81 28.30
CA ARG A 484 -3.41 22.58 28.21
C ARG A 484 -3.29 21.92 29.59
N LEU A 485 -3.68 20.65 29.71
CA LEU A 485 -3.68 19.91 30.97
C LEU A 485 -2.39 19.11 31.21
N THR A 486 -1.81 18.54 30.16
CA THR A 486 -0.62 17.69 30.27
C THR A 486 0.60 18.31 29.59
N GLY A 487 1.77 18.07 30.16
CA GLY A 487 3.04 18.30 29.49
C GLY A 487 3.19 17.41 28.25
N ALA A 488 4.22 17.64 27.45
CA ALA A 488 4.44 16.88 26.22
C ALA A 488 4.56 15.36 26.50
N ALA A 489 5.08 14.92 27.65
CA ALA A 489 5.41 13.51 27.90
C ALA A 489 4.24 12.55 28.24
N ALA A 490 2.96 12.91 28.07
CA ALA A 490 1.84 12.04 28.42
C ALA A 490 1.37 11.19 27.21
N GLU A 491 1.77 9.92 27.15
CA GLU A 491 1.36 8.94 26.12
C GLU A 491 -0.10 8.46 26.32
N HIS A 492 -1.06 9.38 26.29
CA HIS A 492 -2.48 9.07 26.45
C HIS A 492 -3.28 9.54 25.22
N GLY A 493 -4.03 8.61 24.63
CA GLY A 493 -4.86 8.86 23.45
C GLY A 493 -6.34 8.97 23.79
N GLY A 494 -6.90 7.97 24.46
CA GLY A 494 -8.33 7.88 24.74
C GLY A 494 -8.80 8.85 25.82
N LEU A 495 -9.85 9.61 25.56
CA LEU A 495 -10.44 10.57 26.49
C LEU A 495 -11.90 10.20 26.79
N LEU A 496 -12.25 10.14 28.08
CA LEU A 496 -13.62 9.92 28.54
C LEU A 496 -13.90 10.78 29.77
N TRP A 497 -14.96 11.59 29.74
CA TRP A 497 -15.42 12.32 30.91
C TRP A 497 -16.13 11.38 31.89
N TRP A 498 -15.61 11.28 33.11
CA TRP A 498 -16.30 10.58 34.20
C TRP A 498 -17.22 11.53 34.97
N SER A 499 -16.78 12.76 35.19
CA SER A 499 -17.55 13.88 35.74
C SER A 499 -17.04 15.19 35.16
N ASP A 500 -17.74 16.32 35.35
CA ASP A 500 -17.36 17.61 34.74
C ASP A 500 -16.00 18.16 35.20
N ALA A 501 -15.39 17.54 36.22
CA ALA A 501 -14.08 17.89 36.75
C ALA A 501 -13.00 16.81 36.54
N THR A 502 -13.35 15.63 35.99
CA THR A 502 -12.43 14.49 35.91
C THR A 502 -12.56 13.72 34.60
N LEU A 503 -11.42 13.62 33.90
CA LEU A 503 -11.22 12.78 32.73
C LEU A 503 -10.62 11.43 33.13
N LEU A 504 -11.08 10.37 32.49
CA LEU A 504 -10.33 9.13 32.35
C LEU A 504 -9.54 9.22 31.04
N VAL A 505 -8.25 8.96 31.13
CA VAL A 505 -7.31 9.01 30.01
C VAL A 505 -6.72 7.63 29.83
N GLY A 506 -6.73 7.11 28.61
CA GLY A 506 -6.21 5.79 28.28
C GLY A 506 -5.17 5.83 27.20
N GLY A 507 -4.31 4.83 27.18
CA GLY A 507 -3.26 4.69 26.19
C GLY A 507 -2.32 3.57 26.57
N ARG A 508 -1.05 3.76 26.24
CA ARG A 508 0.00 2.82 26.61
C ARG A 508 0.24 2.87 28.12
N GLY A 509 0.41 1.71 28.75
CA GLY A 509 0.56 1.61 30.19
C GLY A 509 -0.77 1.62 30.96
N GLY A 510 -1.90 1.89 30.29
CA GLY A 510 -3.24 1.65 30.80
C GLY A 510 -4.12 2.89 30.96
N ILE A 511 -4.99 2.86 31.98
CA ILE A 511 -5.99 3.90 32.22
C ILE A 511 -5.62 4.70 33.47
N ALA A 512 -5.65 6.02 33.36
CA ALA A 512 -5.40 6.98 34.44
C ALA A 512 -6.57 7.96 34.59
N SER A 513 -6.68 8.61 35.75
CA SER A 513 -7.57 9.75 35.97
C SER A 513 -6.79 11.06 35.94
N LEU A 514 -7.38 12.09 35.36
CA LEU A 514 -6.84 13.44 35.27
C LEU A 514 -7.89 14.46 35.70
N ARG A 515 -7.51 15.38 36.59
CA ARG A 515 -8.36 16.48 37.05
C ARG A 515 -8.22 17.67 36.10
N VAL A 516 -9.35 18.28 35.72
CA VAL A 516 -9.36 19.37 34.72
C VAL A 516 -9.44 20.77 35.34
N ASP A 517 -9.52 20.89 36.65
CA ASP A 517 -9.56 22.17 37.40
C ASP A 517 -8.21 22.53 38.03
N ARG A 518 -7.26 21.59 38.07
CA ARG A 518 -5.89 21.78 38.58
C ARG A 518 -4.87 21.13 37.65
N ALA A 519 -3.65 21.66 37.63
CA ALA A 519 -2.55 21.07 36.86
C ALA A 519 -1.86 20.00 37.71
N GLU A 520 -2.32 18.75 37.58
CA GLU A 520 -1.75 17.60 38.27
C GLU A 520 -1.37 16.50 37.28
N ALA A 521 -0.42 15.65 37.66
CA ALA A 521 -0.06 14.47 36.89
C ALA A 521 -1.23 13.46 36.84
N PRO A 522 -1.43 12.74 35.72
CA PRO A 522 -2.40 11.65 35.66
C PRO A 522 -2.12 10.60 36.73
N ARG A 523 -3.16 10.18 37.45
CA ARG A 523 -3.08 9.09 38.44
C ARG A 523 -3.50 7.79 37.77
N VAL A 524 -2.58 6.83 37.63
CA VAL A 524 -2.86 5.51 37.08
C VAL A 524 -3.90 4.79 37.94
N LEU A 525 -4.95 4.28 37.29
CA LEU A 525 -6.03 3.49 37.91
C LEU A 525 -5.94 2.01 37.53
N LEU A 526 -5.58 1.72 36.28
CA LEU A 526 -5.43 0.37 35.76
C LEU A 526 -4.13 0.30 34.96
N PRO A 527 -3.05 -0.27 35.51
CA PRO A 527 -1.83 -0.52 34.76
C PRO A 527 -2.01 -1.72 33.84
N VAL A 528 -1.56 -1.60 32.58
CA VAL A 528 -1.47 -2.72 31.63
C VAL A 528 -0.11 -2.71 30.93
N SER A 529 0.33 -3.86 30.42
CA SER A 529 1.62 -3.97 29.70
C SER A 529 1.61 -3.32 28.31
N ASP A 530 0.44 -3.23 27.68
CA ASP A 530 0.28 -2.67 26.34
C ASP A 530 -0.70 -1.48 26.36
N VAL A 531 -1.83 -1.55 25.63
CA VAL A 531 -2.80 -0.45 25.49
C VAL A 531 -4.12 -0.77 26.18
N ALA A 532 -4.68 0.19 26.92
CA ALA A 532 -6.07 0.17 27.35
C ALA A 532 -6.72 1.55 27.20
N VAL A 533 -7.95 1.58 26.67
CA VAL A 533 -8.64 2.82 26.30
C VAL A 533 -10.05 2.86 26.89
N PRO A 534 -10.36 3.82 27.80
CA PRO A 534 -11.70 4.01 28.32
C PRO A 534 -12.62 4.51 27.21
N TRP A 535 -13.87 4.05 27.18
CA TRP A 535 -14.81 4.45 26.13
C TRP A 535 -16.16 4.94 26.64
N SER A 536 -16.79 4.23 27.57
CA SER A 536 -18.08 4.65 28.11
C SER A 536 -18.24 4.26 29.57
N VAL A 537 -19.10 5.00 30.27
CA VAL A 537 -19.48 4.68 31.65
C VAL A 537 -20.97 4.36 31.66
N ALA A 538 -21.36 3.27 32.32
CA ALA A 538 -22.76 2.91 32.49
C ALA A 538 -23.55 4.01 33.22
N PRO A 539 -24.88 4.07 33.02
CA PRO A 539 -25.74 4.97 33.78
C PRO A 539 -25.52 4.83 35.29
N GLY A 540 -25.47 5.96 36.00
CA GLY A 540 -25.12 6.01 37.42
C GLY A 540 -23.61 6.04 37.70
N GLY A 541 -22.74 5.96 36.69
CA GLY A 541 -21.32 6.30 36.83
C GLY A 541 -20.44 5.24 37.50
N ARG A 542 -20.93 4.01 37.64
CA ARG A 542 -20.34 2.95 38.48
C ARG A 542 -19.66 1.79 37.75
N LEU A 543 -19.72 1.77 36.42
CA LEU A 543 -19.11 0.72 35.60
C LEU A 543 -18.46 1.36 34.38
N LEU A 544 -17.15 1.19 34.25
CA LEU A 544 -16.40 1.60 33.07
C LEU A 544 -16.42 0.45 32.06
N ALA A 545 -16.74 0.77 30.81
CA ALA A 545 -16.45 -0.06 29.65
C ALA A 545 -15.25 0.50 28.90
N TYR A 546 -14.31 -0.38 28.59
CA TYR A 546 -13.04 -0.05 27.94
C TYR A 546 -12.60 -1.20 27.05
N TYR A 547 -11.67 -0.95 26.13
CA TYR A 547 -11.05 -2.00 25.34
C TYR A 547 -9.55 -2.02 25.59
N ALA A 548 -8.94 -3.20 25.47
CA ALA A 548 -7.51 -3.39 25.74
C ALA A 548 -6.89 -4.39 24.78
N LEU A 549 -5.62 -4.15 24.44
CA LEU A 549 -4.87 -5.03 23.56
C LEU A 549 -4.39 -6.26 24.34
N HIS A 550 -4.75 -7.43 23.84
CA HIS A 550 -4.33 -8.72 24.37
C HIS A 550 -3.42 -9.43 23.34
N PRO A 551 -2.27 -10.01 23.75
CA PRO A 551 -1.28 -10.57 22.82
C PRO A 551 -1.79 -11.70 21.91
N GLY A 552 -2.81 -12.45 22.36
CA GLY A 552 -3.31 -13.62 21.62
C GLY A 552 -4.60 -13.38 20.81
N THR A 553 -5.37 -12.35 21.15
CA THR A 553 -6.74 -12.13 20.62
C THR A 553 -6.92 -10.77 19.97
N GLY A 554 -5.96 -9.85 20.10
CA GLY A 554 -6.09 -8.49 19.60
C GLY A 554 -6.81 -7.59 20.60
N PHE A 555 -7.59 -6.61 20.13
CA PHE A 555 -8.36 -5.75 21.03
C PHE A 555 -9.62 -6.48 21.51
N ASP A 556 -9.79 -6.53 22.83
CA ASP A 556 -10.95 -7.15 23.48
C ASP A 556 -11.73 -6.12 24.31
N LEU A 557 -13.00 -6.42 24.60
CA LEU A 557 -13.86 -5.57 25.43
C LEU A 557 -13.83 -6.01 26.89
N TRP A 558 -13.73 -5.03 27.77
CA TRP A 558 -13.65 -5.22 29.22
C TRP A 558 -14.57 -4.27 29.95
N THR A 559 -14.94 -4.65 31.16
CA THR A 559 -15.60 -3.78 32.13
C THR A 559 -14.85 -3.76 33.46
N ALA A 560 -14.93 -2.67 34.20
CA ALA A 560 -14.40 -2.59 35.55
C ALA A 560 -15.33 -1.74 36.43
N PRO A 561 -15.62 -2.14 37.68
CA PRO A 561 -16.32 -1.29 38.63
C PRO A 561 -15.58 0.04 38.78
N LEU A 562 -16.29 1.15 38.64
CA LEU A 562 -15.76 2.50 38.79
C LEU A 562 -16.34 3.10 40.08
N GLY A 563 -15.46 3.49 41.00
CA GLY A 563 -15.85 3.98 42.32
C GLY A 563 -14.96 5.11 42.81
N GLY A 564 -15.13 5.43 44.09
CA GLY A 564 -14.54 6.63 44.70
C GLY A 564 -15.36 7.89 44.44
N ASP A 565 -14.83 9.04 44.86
CA ASP A 565 -15.36 10.36 44.51
C ASP A 565 -14.70 10.87 43.22
N SER A 566 -15.33 11.83 42.54
CA SER A 566 -14.80 12.56 41.37
C SER A 566 -13.34 12.98 41.55
N ALA A 567 -12.91 13.34 42.78
CA ALA A 567 -11.52 13.70 43.07
C ALA A 567 -10.55 12.50 43.22
N ARG A 568 -11.06 11.29 43.51
CA ARG A 568 -10.29 10.08 43.79
C ARG A 568 -10.92 8.86 43.13
N ALA A 569 -10.96 8.86 41.79
CA ALA A 569 -11.38 7.70 41.01
C ALA A 569 -10.63 6.42 41.46
N ALA A 570 -11.33 5.29 41.43
CA ALA A 570 -10.77 3.97 41.65
C ALA A 570 -11.44 2.96 40.71
N LEU A 571 -10.65 2.03 40.17
CA LEU A 571 -11.15 0.91 39.39
C LEU A 571 -11.07 -0.37 40.25
N GLY A 572 -12.17 -1.12 40.26
CA GLY A 572 -12.21 -2.48 40.79
C GLY A 572 -11.63 -3.49 39.80
N THR A 573 -11.75 -4.77 40.13
CA THR A 573 -11.23 -5.87 39.31
C THR A 573 -11.89 -5.88 37.92
N PRO A 574 -11.10 -5.82 36.84
CA PRO A 574 -11.65 -5.93 35.49
C PRO A 574 -12.25 -7.30 35.18
N THR A 575 -13.30 -7.30 34.37
CA THR A 575 -13.99 -8.50 33.89
C THR A 575 -14.08 -8.43 32.36
N SER A 576 -13.72 -9.52 31.69
CA SER A 576 -13.85 -9.62 30.23
C SER A 576 -15.33 -9.62 29.84
N LEU A 577 -15.69 -8.78 28.87
CA LEU A 577 -17.06 -8.63 28.37
C LEU A 577 -17.26 -9.35 27.04
N LEU A 578 -16.27 -9.26 26.16
CA LEU A 578 -16.21 -9.95 24.88
C LEU A 578 -14.75 -10.14 24.50
N ARG A 579 -14.38 -11.36 24.14
CA ARG A 579 -13.05 -11.74 23.71
C ARG A 579 -13.17 -12.83 22.67
N THR A 580 -12.86 -12.50 21.42
CA THR A 580 -12.90 -13.46 20.31
C THR A 580 -11.57 -13.45 19.56
N SER A 581 -11.54 -14.00 18.35
CA SER A 581 -10.39 -13.85 17.45
C SER A 581 -10.46 -12.57 16.62
N ALA A 582 -11.62 -11.91 16.60
CA ALA A 582 -11.82 -10.62 15.99
C ALA A 582 -11.31 -9.50 16.91
N PHE A 583 -11.06 -8.33 16.33
CA PHE A 583 -10.77 -7.11 17.05
C PHE A 583 -12.09 -6.47 17.46
N GLU A 584 -12.28 -6.24 18.75
CA GLU A 584 -13.41 -5.50 19.30
C GLU A 584 -12.97 -4.22 20.00
N VAL A 585 -13.60 -3.11 19.64
CA VAL A 585 -13.24 -1.78 20.13
C VAL A 585 -14.47 -0.93 20.42
N TYR A 586 -14.26 0.19 21.10
CA TYR A 586 -15.27 1.23 21.34
C TYR A 586 -16.55 0.74 22.05
N PRO A 587 -16.46 0.08 23.22
CA PRO A 587 -17.61 -0.45 23.92
C PRO A 587 -18.47 0.69 24.51
N ALA A 588 -19.57 1.02 23.84
CA ALA A 588 -20.52 2.06 24.20
C ALA A 588 -21.75 1.47 24.90
N ILE A 589 -21.89 1.72 26.20
CA ILE A 589 -23.06 1.32 26.99
C ILE A 589 -24.21 2.30 26.72
N SER A 590 -25.42 1.76 26.51
CA SER A 590 -26.61 2.55 26.25
C SER A 590 -27.03 3.42 27.46
N PRO A 591 -27.79 4.51 27.25
CA PRO A 591 -28.27 5.38 28.34
C PRO A 591 -29.16 4.68 29.37
N ASP A 592 -29.76 3.53 29.04
CA ASP A 592 -30.53 2.69 29.95
C ASP A 592 -29.68 1.57 30.61
N GLY A 593 -28.42 1.42 30.20
CA GLY A 593 -27.46 0.45 30.74
C GLY A 593 -27.68 -0.99 30.29
N ARG A 594 -28.64 -1.25 29.39
CA ARG A 594 -29.06 -2.60 29.01
C ARG A 594 -28.32 -3.15 27.78
N TRP A 595 -27.82 -2.26 26.93
CA TRP A 595 -27.22 -2.59 25.64
C TRP A 595 -25.80 -2.09 25.52
N LEU A 596 -25.00 -2.83 24.75
CA LEU A 596 -23.63 -2.51 24.39
C LEU A 596 -23.56 -2.40 22.87
N ALA A 597 -23.20 -1.24 22.35
CA ALA A 597 -22.74 -1.08 20.98
C ALA A 597 -21.21 -1.15 20.96
N TYR A 598 -20.63 -1.81 19.96
CA TYR A 598 -19.18 -1.92 19.81
C TYR A 598 -18.82 -2.09 18.33
N GLY A 599 -17.60 -1.69 17.97
CA GLY A 599 -17.03 -2.00 16.66
C GLY A 599 -16.39 -3.38 16.67
N SER A 600 -16.61 -4.18 15.63
CA SER A 600 -15.95 -5.48 15.44
C SER A 600 -15.55 -5.66 13.98
N ASN A 601 -14.49 -6.41 13.73
CA ASN A 601 -14.09 -6.83 12.38
C ASN A 601 -14.30 -8.33 12.12
N GLU A 602 -15.19 -8.98 12.89
CA GLU A 602 -15.47 -10.43 12.81
C GLU A 602 -15.85 -10.92 11.40
N SER A 603 -16.52 -10.07 10.62
CA SER A 603 -16.93 -10.37 9.23
C SER A 603 -15.85 -10.06 8.18
N GLY A 604 -14.67 -9.58 8.60
CA GLY A 604 -13.60 -9.10 7.73
C GLY A 604 -13.67 -7.60 7.40
N ALA A 605 -14.74 -6.90 7.81
CA ALA A 605 -14.90 -5.45 7.72
C ALA A 605 -15.31 -4.87 9.10
N TRP A 606 -14.93 -3.62 9.39
CA TRP A 606 -15.36 -2.93 10.60
C TRP A 606 -16.86 -2.64 10.54
N GLU A 607 -17.60 -3.21 11.47
CA GLU A 607 -19.04 -3.07 11.61
C GLU A 607 -19.41 -2.76 13.06
N ILE A 608 -20.54 -2.10 13.25
CA ILE A 608 -21.16 -1.87 14.55
C ILE A 608 -22.09 -3.04 14.87
N HIS A 609 -21.84 -3.62 16.03
CA HIS A 609 -22.65 -4.67 16.63
C HIS A 609 -23.29 -4.17 17.91
N VAL A 610 -24.51 -4.61 18.17
CA VAL A 610 -25.23 -4.34 19.42
C VAL A 610 -25.58 -5.65 20.10
N ARG A 611 -25.27 -5.76 21.40
CA ARG A 611 -25.64 -6.92 22.23
C ARG A 611 -26.16 -6.48 23.59
N ARG A 612 -26.78 -7.40 24.33
CA ARG A 612 -27.19 -7.15 25.72
C ARG A 612 -25.97 -7.19 26.66
N MET A 613 -25.95 -6.33 27.68
CA MET A 613 -24.88 -6.28 28.68
C MET A 613 -24.72 -7.57 29.50
N GLY A 614 -25.79 -8.37 29.64
CA GLY A 614 -25.77 -9.68 30.30
C GLY A 614 -25.38 -10.85 29.40
N GLY A 615 -24.92 -10.58 28.17
CA GLY A 615 -24.62 -11.60 27.16
C GLY A 615 -25.79 -11.92 26.23
N GLY A 616 -25.55 -12.83 25.29
CA GLY A 616 -26.45 -13.16 24.18
C GLY A 616 -25.89 -12.77 22.82
N ALA A 617 -26.65 -13.11 21.78
CA ALA A 617 -26.30 -12.84 20.38
C ALA A 617 -26.20 -11.33 20.10
N SER A 618 -25.30 -10.96 19.21
CA SER A 618 -25.18 -9.60 18.70
C SER A 618 -26.05 -9.41 17.46
N VAL A 619 -26.47 -8.17 17.24
CA VAL A 619 -27.17 -7.73 16.02
C VAL A 619 -26.25 -6.74 15.32
N ARG A 620 -25.94 -6.99 14.06
CA ARG A 620 -25.23 -6.02 13.21
C ARG A 620 -26.17 -4.86 12.87
N VAL A 621 -25.74 -3.63 13.10
CA VAL A 621 -26.56 -2.42 12.89
C VAL A 621 -26.03 -1.49 11.80
N SER A 622 -24.80 -1.70 11.33
CA SER A 622 -24.21 -0.96 10.21
C SER A 622 -23.98 -1.89 9.01
N PRO A 623 -24.89 -1.94 8.03
CA PRO A 623 -24.74 -2.81 6.86
C PRO A 623 -23.72 -2.29 5.85
N THR A 624 -23.25 -1.04 5.97
CA THR A 624 -22.29 -0.37 5.07
C THR A 624 -20.92 -0.18 5.74
N GLY A 625 -20.62 -0.99 6.76
CA GLY A 625 -19.49 -0.76 7.66
C GLY A 625 -19.70 0.41 8.63
N GLY A 626 -18.87 0.47 9.66
CA GLY A 626 -18.95 1.50 10.68
C GLY A 626 -18.01 1.27 11.86
N ARG A 627 -17.65 2.37 12.52
CA ARG A 627 -16.80 2.41 13.71
C ARG A 627 -17.26 3.51 14.67
N VAL A 628 -16.66 3.58 15.85
CA VAL A 628 -16.90 4.67 16.82
C VAL A 628 -18.40 4.81 17.17
N PRO A 629 -19.06 3.75 17.68
CA PRO A 629 -20.45 3.83 18.09
C PRO A 629 -20.61 4.80 19.26
N ARG A 630 -21.61 5.68 19.17
CA ARG A 630 -22.04 6.60 20.23
C ARG A 630 -23.56 6.60 20.32
N TRP A 631 -24.08 6.25 21.50
CA TRP A 631 -25.51 6.39 21.76
C TRP A 631 -25.89 7.87 21.85
N SER A 632 -27.01 8.23 21.26
CA SER A 632 -27.61 9.53 21.53
C SER A 632 -28.10 9.58 22.97
N PRO A 633 -27.89 10.69 23.71
CA PRO A 633 -28.42 10.88 25.06
C PRO A 633 -29.95 10.75 25.14
N ASN A 634 -30.66 10.93 24.02
CA ASN A 634 -32.11 10.75 23.96
C ASN A 634 -32.57 9.29 24.14
N GLY A 635 -31.65 8.32 24.15
CA GLY A 635 -31.96 6.90 24.38
C GLY A 635 -32.73 6.22 23.25
N ARG A 636 -32.72 6.77 22.03
CA ARG A 636 -33.47 6.25 20.87
C ARG A 636 -32.63 6.04 19.62
N GLU A 637 -31.48 6.69 19.56
CA GLU A 637 -30.62 6.68 18.38
C GLU A 637 -29.21 6.19 18.70
N LEU A 638 -28.58 5.59 17.70
CA LEU A 638 -27.18 5.18 17.71
C LEU A 638 -26.49 5.84 16.52
N LEU A 639 -25.39 6.52 16.80
CA LEU A 639 -24.53 7.16 15.81
C LEU A 639 -23.24 6.36 15.64
N TYR A 640 -22.68 6.39 14.44
CA TYR A 640 -21.38 5.80 14.14
C TYR A 640 -20.72 6.50 12.95
N GLN A 641 -19.40 6.37 12.85
CA GLN A 641 -18.61 6.91 11.74
C GLN A 641 -18.39 5.83 10.69
N THR A 642 -18.57 6.18 9.42
CA THR A 642 -18.28 5.33 8.25
C THR A 642 -16.88 5.62 7.69
N GLU A 643 -16.41 4.77 6.79
CA GLU A 643 -15.06 4.87 6.20
C GLU A 643 -14.89 6.06 5.26
N ASP A 644 -15.97 6.49 4.59
CA ASP A 644 -16.04 7.74 3.83
C ASP A 644 -16.06 9.00 4.75
N GLN A 645 -15.74 8.81 6.03
CA GLN A 645 -15.65 9.82 7.06
C GLN A 645 -16.98 10.51 7.35
N ARG A 646 -18.13 9.93 7.01
CA ARG A 646 -19.43 10.47 7.41
C ARG A 646 -19.86 9.94 8.76
N VAL A 647 -20.77 10.66 9.40
CA VAL A 647 -21.49 10.17 10.58
C VAL A 647 -22.86 9.71 10.13
N PHE A 648 -23.21 8.48 10.47
CA PHE A 648 -24.53 7.91 10.27
C PHE A 648 -25.27 7.82 11.60
N VAL A 649 -26.59 7.87 11.52
CA VAL A 649 -27.50 7.71 12.64
C VAL A 649 -28.58 6.70 12.28
N THR A 650 -28.92 5.82 13.22
CA THR A 650 -30.08 4.94 13.12
C THR A 650 -30.92 5.01 14.39
N THR A 651 -32.23 4.85 14.25
CA THR A 651 -33.16 4.68 15.37
C THR A 651 -33.28 3.20 15.68
N PHE A 652 -33.22 2.84 16.96
CA PHE A 652 -33.37 1.46 17.39
C PHE A 652 -34.71 1.22 18.08
N HIS A 653 -35.19 -0.01 17.99
CA HIS A 653 -36.43 -0.48 18.58
C HIS A 653 -36.18 -1.75 19.36
N VAL A 654 -36.64 -1.78 20.61
CA VAL A 654 -36.54 -2.94 21.50
C VAL A 654 -37.93 -3.48 21.79
N ARG A 655 -38.19 -4.74 21.43
CA ARG A 655 -39.42 -5.46 21.79
C ARG A 655 -39.05 -6.76 22.49
N GLY A 656 -39.22 -6.79 23.81
CA GLY A 656 -38.81 -7.94 24.64
C GLY A 656 -37.29 -8.18 24.54
N ALA A 657 -36.89 -9.30 23.93
CA ALA A 657 -35.49 -9.66 23.72
C ALA A 657 -34.89 -9.16 22.41
N THR A 658 -35.72 -8.70 21.48
CA THR A 658 -35.29 -8.37 20.12
C THR A 658 -34.84 -6.92 20.02
N PHE A 659 -33.67 -6.72 19.41
CA PHE A 659 -33.13 -5.42 19.03
C PHE A 659 -33.18 -5.29 17.51
N THR A 660 -33.82 -4.23 17.03
CA THR A 660 -33.92 -3.92 15.59
C THR A 660 -33.57 -2.47 15.35
N VAL A 661 -33.12 -2.14 14.14
CA VAL A 661 -32.77 -0.78 13.75
C VAL A 661 -33.44 -0.41 12.44
N ASP A 662 -33.79 0.86 12.31
CA ASP A 662 -34.21 1.42 11.04
C ASP A 662 -33.00 1.53 10.08
N PRO A 663 -33.22 1.62 8.75
CA PRO A 663 -32.14 1.88 7.82
C PRO A 663 -31.32 3.11 8.24
N PRO A 664 -29.99 2.98 8.40
CA PRO A 664 -29.15 4.10 8.79
C PRO A 664 -29.17 5.23 7.76
N ARG A 665 -29.09 6.47 8.23
CA ARG A 665 -29.06 7.67 7.38
C ARG A 665 -27.91 8.59 7.78
N PRO A 666 -27.37 9.40 6.87
CA PRO A 666 -26.36 10.40 7.21
C PRO A 666 -26.89 11.41 8.24
N TRP A 667 -26.09 11.70 9.27
CA TRP A 667 -26.31 12.80 10.19
C TRP A 667 -26.21 14.13 9.43
N GLY A 668 -27.20 15.01 9.56
CA GLY A 668 -27.23 16.26 8.80
C GLY A 668 -27.57 16.09 7.30
N GLY A 669 -28.02 14.91 6.88
CA GLY A 669 -28.37 14.62 5.49
C GLY A 669 -27.15 14.57 4.55
N SER A 670 -27.40 14.57 3.23
CA SER A 670 -26.33 14.47 2.23
C SER A 670 -25.39 15.69 2.22
N GLY A 671 -25.87 16.86 2.68
CA GLY A 671 -25.14 18.12 2.71
C GLY A 671 -24.18 18.30 3.89
N ALA A 672 -24.23 17.45 4.91
CA ALA A 672 -23.25 17.50 5.99
C ALA A 672 -21.85 17.17 5.47
N PRO A 673 -20.80 17.91 5.90
CA PRO A 673 -19.45 17.61 5.48
C PRO A 673 -18.96 16.28 6.08
N PRO A 674 -18.11 15.54 5.37
CA PRO A 674 -17.36 14.45 5.97
C PRO A 674 -16.41 15.00 7.04
N LEU A 675 -16.14 14.16 8.03
CA LEU A 675 -15.11 14.35 9.05
C LEU A 675 -13.72 14.33 8.42
N GLY A 676 -12.74 14.81 9.20
CA GLY A 676 -11.34 14.63 8.89
C GLY A 676 -10.92 13.18 9.03
N ASP A 677 -10.08 12.70 8.10
CA ASP A 677 -9.55 11.35 8.18
C ASP A 677 -8.48 11.25 9.28
N THR A 678 -8.91 10.73 10.43
CA THR A 678 -8.10 10.48 11.62
C THR A 678 -7.51 9.07 11.65
N GLY A 679 -7.47 8.36 10.53
CA GLY A 679 -7.17 6.92 10.51
C GLY A 679 -8.23 6.20 11.32
N VAL A 680 -7.87 5.32 12.26
CA VAL A 680 -8.82 4.61 13.15
C VAL A 680 -9.22 5.41 14.40
N LEU A 681 -8.72 6.63 14.60
CA LEU A 681 -9.04 7.39 15.81
C LEU A 681 -10.42 8.04 15.72
N PRO A 682 -11.13 8.27 16.84
CA PRO A 682 -12.46 8.88 16.81
C PRO A 682 -12.43 10.31 16.27
N GLY A 683 -13.32 10.61 15.32
CA GLY A 683 -13.47 11.94 14.73
C GLY A 683 -14.58 12.80 15.34
N PHE A 684 -15.43 12.25 16.22
CA PHE A 684 -16.58 12.98 16.77
C PHE A 684 -17.03 12.51 18.18
N ASP A 685 -17.81 13.36 18.84
CA ASP A 685 -18.62 13.06 20.03
C ASP A 685 -20.03 13.68 19.91
N VAL A 686 -20.99 13.12 20.63
CA VAL A 686 -22.39 13.56 20.65
C VAL A 686 -22.62 14.52 21.80
N ALA A 687 -23.23 15.67 21.52
CA ALA A 687 -23.57 16.63 22.56
C ALA A 687 -24.65 16.06 23.50
N PRO A 688 -24.65 16.45 24.80
CA PRO A 688 -25.66 16.02 25.76
C PRO A 688 -27.10 16.39 25.37
N ASP A 689 -27.27 17.42 24.54
CA ASP A 689 -28.57 17.81 23.98
C ASP A 689 -29.09 16.79 22.93
N GLY A 690 -28.22 15.96 22.37
CA GLY A 690 -28.54 15.01 21.31
C GLY A 690 -28.86 15.67 19.96
N GLU A 691 -28.65 16.98 19.81
CA GLU A 691 -29.00 17.77 18.63
C GLU A 691 -27.79 18.17 17.79
N ARG A 692 -26.58 18.05 18.36
CA ARG A 692 -25.31 18.38 17.71
C ARG A 692 -24.24 17.33 17.99
N ILE A 693 -23.24 17.29 17.11
CA ILE A 693 -21.99 16.55 17.33
C ILE A 693 -20.81 17.52 17.33
N ALA A 694 -19.85 17.31 18.24
CA ALA A 694 -18.54 17.95 18.14
C ALA A 694 -17.67 17.08 17.22
N ALA A 695 -17.19 17.66 16.14
CA ALA A 695 -16.58 16.93 15.03
C ALA A 695 -15.25 17.55 14.62
N LEU A 696 -14.30 16.69 14.26
CA LEU A 696 -13.05 17.07 13.61
C LEU A 696 -13.31 17.16 12.11
N LEU A 697 -13.20 18.36 11.55
CA LEU A 697 -13.36 18.62 10.12
C LEU A 697 -12.00 18.95 9.48
N PRO A 698 -11.76 18.60 8.20
CA PRO A 698 -10.56 19.02 7.51
C PRO A 698 -10.39 20.54 7.55
N ALA A 699 -9.18 21.02 7.82
CA ALA A 699 -8.91 22.46 7.90
C ALA A 699 -8.89 23.18 6.53
N ALA A 700 -8.78 22.46 5.41
CA ALA A 700 -8.79 23.05 4.07
C ALA A 700 -10.19 23.13 3.45
N ALA A 701 -10.36 24.06 2.51
CA ALA A 701 -11.65 24.38 1.90
C ALA A 701 -12.28 23.18 1.15
N PRO A 702 -13.63 23.07 1.11
CA PRO A 702 -14.36 21.97 0.46
C PRO A 702 -14.10 21.81 -1.05
N ALA A 703 -13.49 22.79 -1.72
CA ALA A 703 -13.39 22.87 -3.19
C ALA A 703 -12.30 21.97 -3.82
N GLU A 704 -11.39 21.38 -3.05
CA GLU A 704 -10.38 20.42 -3.54
C GLU A 704 -10.69 18.97 -3.14
N ARG A 705 -11.95 18.66 -2.79
CA ARG A 705 -12.33 17.27 -2.49
C ARG A 705 -12.40 16.48 -3.79
N GLN A 706 -11.39 15.65 -4.02
CA GLN A 706 -11.51 14.52 -4.93
C GLN A 706 -12.70 13.67 -4.48
N SER A 707 -13.57 13.31 -5.43
CA SER A 707 -14.60 12.31 -5.21
C SER A 707 -13.92 11.03 -4.67
N PRO A 708 -14.53 10.30 -3.72
CA PRO A 708 -13.88 9.18 -3.06
C PRO A 708 -13.31 8.15 -4.05
N ASP A 709 -13.87 8.02 -5.25
CA ASP A 709 -13.43 7.08 -6.29
C ASP A 709 -12.34 7.63 -7.24
N HIS A 710 -11.58 8.64 -6.82
CA HIS A 710 -10.49 9.20 -7.62
C HIS A 710 -9.12 8.93 -7.00
N VAL A 711 -8.15 8.75 -7.87
CA VAL A 711 -6.72 8.77 -7.54
C VAL A 711 -6.01 9.81 -8.40
N THR A 712 -5.00 10.44 -7.82
CA THR A 712 -4.11 11.32 -8.58
C THR A 712 -2.96 10.50 -9.15
N MET A 713 -2.75 10.63 -10.45
CA MET A 713 -1.61 10.05 -11.16
C MET A 713 -0.63 11.14 -11.55
N VAL A 714 0.67 10.92 -11.30
CA VAL A 714 1.75 11.81 -11.73
C VAL A 714 2.68 11.02 -12.63
N LEU A 715 2.64 11.31 -13.93
CA LEU A 715 3.56 10.75 -14.92
C LEU A 715 4.89 11.49 -14.87
N ASN A 716 5.98 10.84 -15.29
CA ASN A 716 7.36 11.37 -15.22
C ASN A 716 7.77 11.76 -13.78
N PHE A 717 7.22 11.06 -12.79
CA PHE A 717 7.40 11.37 -11.37
C PHE A 717 8.87 11.26 -10.95
N LEU A 718 9.61 10.28 -11.46
CA LEU A 718 11.03 10.10 -11.11
C LEU A 718 11.89 11.28 -11.59
N GLY A 719 11.52 11.89 -12.72
CA GLY A 719 12.12 13.12 -13.21
C GLY A 719 11.86 14.32 -12.29
N ALA A 720 10.63 14.44 -11.79
CA ALA A 720 10.26 15.48 -10.84
C ALA A 720 11.01 15.36 -9.51
N VAL A 721 11.14 14.13 -8.97
CA VAL A 721 11.95 13.85 -7.79
C VAL A 721 13.39 14.31 -8.00
N ARG A 722 14.03 13.89 -9.10
CA ARG A 722 15.41 14.27 -9.42
C ARG A 722 15.60 15.79 -9.46
N ARG A 723 14.74 16.52 -10.19
CA ARG A 723 14.81 17.98 -10.27
C ARG A 723 14.68 18.65 -8.91
N ARG A 724 13.82 18.13 -8.04
CA ARG A 724 13.63 18.67 -6.68
C ARG A 724 14.85 18.43 -5.79
N VAL A 725 15.39 17.20 -5.80
CA VAL A 725 16.54 16.83 -4.94
C VAL A 725 17.83 17.46 -5.44
N ASP A 726 18.09 17.42 -6.75
CA ASP A 726 19.32 17.97 -7.32
C ASP A 726 19.30 19.50 -7.36
N GLY A 727 18.12 20.11 -7.53
CA GLY A 727 17.93 21.55 -7.48
C GLY A 727 18.22 22.15 -6.10
N ALA A 728 17.87 21.44 -5.02
CA ALA A 728 18.14 21.87 -3.64
C ALA A 728 19.63 21.75 -3.22
N ARG A 729 20.47 21.13 -4.06
CA ARG A 729 21.93 21.06 -3.85
C ARG A 729 22.69 22.25 -4.44
N ARG A 730 22.03 23.04 -5.30
CA ARG A 730 22.54 24.29 -5.83
C ARG A 730 22.06 25.44 -4.95
#